data_AF-A0A972AT52-F1
#
_entry.id   AF-A0A972AT52-F1
#
_cell.length_a   1.000
_cell.length_b   1.000
_cell.length_c   1.000
_cell.angle_alpha   90.00
_cell.angle_beta   90.00
_cell.angle_gamma   90.00
#
_symmetry.space_group_name_H-M   'P 1'
#
loop_
_entity.id
_entity.type
_entity.pdbx_description
1 polymer ?
#
loop_
_entity_poly.entity_id
_entity_poly.type
_entity_poly.pdbx_seq_one_letter_code
_entity_poly.pdbx_strand_id
1 'polypeptide(L)'
;MVVTVREETRFSLSLLGVAAVALAVETLTMRIFSFIFEYNFVSLIISLALLGYGAAGSLYPFLPRWFKEHIPYFLALSLLLFAAGLVFLPLDIYQFWVNRYNWFYFATLLFLAFLPFFAHGSYQLYAFELYPSHFPRFYAANLVGSSLGIGISYLILLFLGELKALLFLALLSLVSATRVKKVPLFLLMIIGITFFFSPLEIYLSPYAPARAIREVEENQLIEVYHSPAELLEVFYTPYSRLALGLSSNFPDLPPPSWTLVYDKHQSQLFPVYPDFSLLTHTLYYLPVDVLSPREILIVEGRKGLEGYLASFLELEKLDWVISSPLFASFLKDYPLFYSEPQVIFPRKFLAQGRKYDLIFLEVPVAQAAVFPGSFSFQEDFLFTKEGIQSVFSSLSREGVAVFSLFLQNPPAVLPKLVNLVKESWEEGERVEKHLMIIKNLDCALLMIKKSPWEEKELKKMKEKVKKECFDFIYYPDIKEEEAEVVFNTQKRYYRVVEGILQGEDIESTFDLRPPRDNRPYFSNFFRLRQLREAWVNLGKRWLPFGGSGFWLVVLILVLVIALAFFLILFPQKGEKGNIPSAVKILKGGGMLTGVGFMMMEISLFIKLEMIVGLPFYTFSLLLLVLLVFSGLGSWRMRRGLDFREVKKLAWLHPLVLFAYSGFLLLLEEKLLHLPIWGSLLVTFLPLAGVAYLCGLPFPLLSNLCSTFHPRFFGQVFAWNGFLSVISSLVVHLFSVFWGLEIPLFLVVFIYLTFWLLMIFYYRIFALNCDMIS
;
A
#
# COMPACT_ATOMS: atom_id res chain seq x y z
N MET A 1 37.16 -22.94 -22.83
CA MET A 1 36.63 -21.56 -22.81
C MET A 1 35.30 -21.38 -23.55
N VAL A 2 35.10 -21.88 -24.79
CA VAL A 2 33.82 -21.66 -25.50
C VAL A 2 32.63 -22.42 -24.88
N VAL A 3 32.86 -23.61 -24.32
CA VAL A 3 31.84 -24.43 -23.64
C VAL A 3 31.35 -23.78 -22.33
N THR A 4 32.23 -23.10 -21.58
CA THR A 4 31.89 -22.45 -20.30
C THR A 4 31.06 -21.18 -20.50
N VAL A 5 31.39 -20.35 -21.51
CA VAL A 5 30.66 -19.09 -21.77
C VAL A 5 29.23 -19.34 -22.25
N ARG A 6 29.00 -20.38 -23.07
CA ARG A 6 27.66 -20.73 -23.56
C ARG A 6 26.78 -21.28 -22.43
N GLU A 7 27.34 -22.05 -21.51
CA GLU A 7 26.62 -22.55 -20.34
C GLU A 7 26.28 -21.45 -19.33
N GLU A 8 27.23 -20.56 -19.01
CA GLU A 8 26.99 -19.41 -18.13
C GLU A 8 25.91 -18.48 -18.68
N THR A 9 25.90 -18.26 -20.00
CA THR A 9 24.90 -17.40 -20.65
C THR A 9 23.52 -18.05 -20.61
N ARG A 10 23.42 -19.36 -20.87
CA ARG A 10 22.17 -20.11 -20.71
C ARG A 10 21.67 -20.10 -19.26
N PHE A 11 22.57 -20.25 -18.31
CA PHE A 11 22.23 -20.22 -16.89
C PHE A 11 21.78 -18.82 -16.45
N SER A 12 22.43 -17.76 -16.94
CA SER A 12 22.02 -16.36 -16.70
C SER A 12 20.61 -16.09 -17.24
N LEU A 13 20.28 -16.57 -18.44
CA LEU A 13 18.94 -16.43 -19.03
C LEU A 13 17.89 -17.23 -18.25
N SER A 14 18.23 -18.43 -17.80
CA SER A 14 17.34 -19.25 -16.95
C SER A 14 17.08 -18.56 -15.61
N LEU A 15 18.11 -18.03 -14.95
CA LEU A 15 17.97 -17.29 -13.69
C LEU A 15 17.16 -16.00 -13.89
N LEU A 16 17.37 -15.28 -14.98
CA LEU A 16 16.58 -14.12 -15.37
C LEU A 16 15.09 -14.48 -15.49
N GLY A 17 14.76 -15.58 -16.18
CA GLY A 17 13.37 -16.06 -16.31
C GLY A 17 12.74 -16.48 -14.98
N VAL A 18 13.49 -17.23 -14.16
CA VAL A 18 13.05 -17.63 -12.80
C VAL A 18 12.81 -16.40 -11.91
N ALA A 19 13.71 -15.41 -11.96
CA ALA A 19 13.59 -14.18 -11.20
C ALA A 19 12.40 -13.32 -11.68
N ALA A 20 12.18 -13.25 -12.98
CA ALA A 20 11.02 -12.59 -13.57
C ALA A 20 9.71 -13.22 -13.09
N VAL A 21 9.61 -14.55 -13.11
CA VAL A 21 8.44 -15.25 -12.58
C VAL A 21 8.27 -14.97 -11.09
N ALA A 22 9.33 -15.07 -10.28
CA ALA A 22 9.23 -14.87 -8.85
C ALA A 22 8.74 -13.45 -8.49
N LEU A 23 9.26 -12.40 -9.12
CA LEU A 23 8.79 -11.03 -8.82
C LEU A 23 7.41 -10.75 -9.43
N ALA A 24 7.08 -11.36 -10.58
CA ALA A 24 5.72 -11.32 -11.11
C ALA A 24 4.71 -11.96 -10.13
N VAL A 25 5.09 -13.07 -9.49
CA VAL A 25 4.28 -13.73 -8.46
C VAL A 25 4.16 -12.87 -7.20
N GLU A 26 5.22 -12.14 -6.80
CA GLU A 26 5.16 -11.21 -5.68
C GLU A 26 4.12 -10.11 -5.89
N THR A 27 4.20 -9.42 -7.03
CA THR A 27 3.24 -8.38 -7.42
C THR A 27 1.82 -8.92 -7.58
N LEU A 28 1.66 -10.10 -8.18
CA LEU A 28 0.36 -10.74 -8.32
C LEU A 28 -0.22 -11.17 -6.97
N THR A 29 0.62 -11.63 -6.04
CA THR A 29 0.19 -12.02 -4.69
C THR A 29 -0.30 -10.80 -3.91
N MET A 30 0.33 -9.63 -4.08
CA MET A 30 -0.18 -8.35 -3.53
C MET A 30 -1.60 -8.06 -3.99
N ARG A 31 -1.85 -8.20 -5.29
CA ARG A 31 -3.18 -8.04 -5.88
C ARG A 31 -4.18 -9.07 -5.32
N ILE A 32 -3.81 -10.36 -5.33
CA ILE A 32 -4.66 -11.46 -4.83
C ILE A 32 -5.01 -11.28 -3.35
N PHE A 33 -4.04 -10.94 -2.50
CA PHE A 33 -4.27 -10.83 -1.06
C PHE A 33 -5.05 -9.56 -0.71
N SER A 34 -4.81 -8.44 -1.41
CA SER A 34 -5.64 -7.25 -1.25
C SER A 34 -7.10 -7.58 -1.58
N PHE A 35 -7.32 -8.28 -2.70
CA PHE A 35 -8.63 -8.76 -3.10
C PHE A 35 -9.26 -9.73 -2.09
N ILE A 36 -8.51 -10.69 -1.53
CA ILE A 36 -9.07 -11.69 -0.60
C ILE A 36 -9.30 -11.11 0.80
N PHE A 37 -8.42 -10.26 1.32
CA PHE A 37 -8.38 -9.94 2.76
C PHE A 37 -8.90 -8.56 3.17
N GLU A 38 -9.26 -7.66 2.25
CA GLU A 38 -9.70 -6.26 2.57
C GLU A 38 -8.63 -5.39 3.24
N TYR A 39 -7.39 -5.86 3.30
CA TYR A 39 -6.26 -5.13 3.85
C TYR A 39 -5.07 -5.24 2.89
N ASN A 40 -4.35 -4.15 2.75
CA ASN A 40 -3.10 -4.12 2.00
C ASN A 40 -2.01 -4.87 2.80
N PHE A 41 -1.96 -6.19 2.65
CA PHE A 41 -0.93 -7.07 3.19
C PHE A 41 0.39 -7.02 2.41
N VAL A 42 0.69 -5.88 1.79
CA VAL A 42 1.93 -5.65 1.02
C VAL A 42 3.15 -6.00 1.85
N SER A 43 3.21 -5.49 3.09
CA SER A 43 4.29 -5.77 4.03
C SER A 43 4.42 -7.25 4.40
N LEU A 44 3.30 -7.97 4.55
CA LEU A 44 3.30 -9.41 4.80
C LEU A 44 3.83 -10.19 3.59
N ILE A 45 3.44 -9.83 2.38
CA ILE A 45 3.86 -10.56 1.17
C ILE A 45 5.34 -10.32 0.88
N ILE A 46 5.80 -9.08 1.00
CA ILE A 46 7.23 -8.73 0.93
C ILE A 46 7.99 -9.53 2.00
N SER A 47 7.48 -9.56 3.24
CA SER A 47 8.06 -10.36 4.32
C SER A 47 8.05 -11.86 4.02
N LEU A 48 7.01 -12.40 3.39
CA LEU A 48 6.91 -13.80 3.03
C LEU A 48 7.91 -14.18 1.94
N ALA A 49 8.08 -13.31 0.94
CA ALA A 49 9.06 -13.47 -0.12
C ALA A 49 10.49 -13.47 0.45
N LEU A 50 10.81 -12.46 1.26
CA LEU A 50 12.09 -12.32 1.98
C LEU A 50 12.37 -13.48 2.95
N LEU A 51 11.34 -13.98 3.63
CA LEU A 51 11.41 -15.19 4.44
C LEU A 51 11.76 -16.42 3.58
N GLY A 52 11.20 -16.51 2.37
CA GLY A 52 11.56 -17.51 1.36
C GLY A 52 13.05 -17.49 1.01
N TYR A 53 13.59 -16.32 0.71
CA TYR A 53 15.02 -16.14 0.44
C TYR A 53 15.89 -16.49 1.66
N GLY A 54 15.51 -16.02 2.86
CA GLY A 54 16.23 -16.30 4.11
C GLY A 54 16.24 -17.80 4.46
N ALA A 55 15.08 -18.46 4.31
CA ALA A 55 14.92 -19.89 4.49
C ALA A 55 15.74 -20.69 3.49
N ALA A 56 15.79 -20.27 2.22
CA ALA A 56 16.66 -20.87 1.23
C ALA A 56 18.13 -20.80 1.68
N GLY A 57 18.60 -19.66 2.16
CA GLY A 57 19.97 -19.51 2.71
C GLY A 57 20.31 -20.53 3.80
N SER A 58 19.33 -20.85 4.66
CA SER A 58 19.52 -21.74 5.81
C SER A 58 19.37 -23.22 5.47
N LEU A 59 18.39 -23.56 4.62
CA LEU A 59 18.02 -24.95 4.32
C LEU A 59 18.71 -25.51 3.08
N TYR A 60 19.18 -24.65 2.17
CA TYR A 60 19.82 -25.05 0.91
C TYR A 60 20.94 -26.10 1.05
N PRO A 61 21.84 -26.03 2.06
CA PRO A 61 22.89 -27.04 2.25
C PRO A 61 22.36 -28.46 2.51
N PHE A 62 21.13 -28.57 3.02
CA PHE A 62 20.47 -29.84 3.34
C PHE A 62 19.56 -30.34 2.21
N LEU A 63 19.34 -29.53 1.17
CA LEU A 63 18.52 -29.93 0.04
C LEU A 63 19.25 -31.02 -0.78
N PRO A 64 18.52 -32.08 -1.19
CA PRO A 64 19.12 -33.16 -1.95
C PRO A 64 19.51 -32.69 -3.35
N ARG A 65 20.53 -33.31 -3.96
CA ARG A 65 21.02 -32.93 -5.29
C ARG A 65 19.93 -32.93 -6.36
N TRP A 66 19.03 -33.91 -6.33
CA TRP A 66 17.92 -34.00 -7.28
C TRP A 66 17.02 -32.76 -7.20
N PHE A 67 16.78 -32.20 -6.01
CA PHE A 67 15.98 -30.98 -5.85
C PHE A 67 16.69 -29.80 -6.52
N LYS A 68 17.99 -29.62 -6.23
CA LYS A 68 18.82 -28.52 -6.75
C LYS A 68 18.83 -28.46 -8.28
N GLU A 69 18.92 -29.62 -8.93
CA GLU A 69 18.91 -29.72 -10.39
C GLU A 69 17.53 -29.45 -11.04
N HIS A 70 16.45 -29.53 -10.26
CA HIS A 70 15.07 -29.45 -10.74
C HIS A 70 14.30 -28.23 -10.19
N ILE A 71 15.00 -27.21 -9.65
CA ILE A 71 14.36 -26.04 -9.02
C ILE A 71 13.33 -25.35 -9.93
N PRO A 72 13.56 -25.14 -11.24
CA PRO A 72 12.52 -24.55 -12.12
C PRO A 72 11.20 -25.35 -12.16
N TYR A 73 11.25 -26.68 -12.04
CA TYR A 73 10.03 -27.50 -11.93
C TYR A 73 9.35 -27.34 -10.57
N PHE A 74 10.15 -27.26 -9.51
CA PHE A 74 9.62 -27.03 -8.18
C PHE A 74 8.94 -25.67 -8.09
N LEU A 75 9.48 -24.64 -8.77
CA LEU A 75 8.81 -23.35 -8.93
C LEU A 75 7.45 -23.52 -9.62
N ALA A 76 7.39 -24.15 -10.80
CA ALA A 76 6.13 -24.40 -11.50
C ALA A 76 5.10 -25.15 -10.63
N LEU A 77 5.54 -26.22 -9.98
CA LEU A 77 4.70 -27.00 -9.07
C LEU A 77 4.21 -26.16 -7.89
N SER A 78 5.09 -25.35 -7.28
CA SER A 78 4.71 -24.48 -6.16
C SER A 78 3.65 -23.45 -6.56
N LEU A 79 3.71 -22.93 -7.79
CA LEU A 79 2.70 -22.00 -8.31
C LEU A 79 1.36 -22.68 -8.60
N LEU A 80 1.38 -23.90 -9.13
CA LEU A 80 0.15 -24.70 -9.31
C LEU A 80 -0.48 -25.07 -7.96
N LEU A 81 0.33 -25.44 -6.97
CA LEU A 81 -0.15 -25.72 -5.61
C LEU A 81 -0.71 -24.46 -4.95
N PHE A 82 -0.07 -23.31 -5.15
CA PHE A 82 -0.59 -22.04 -4.64
C PHE A 82 -1.93 -21.67 -5.30
N ALA A 83 -2.04 -21.79 -6.62
CA ALA A 83 -3.30 -21.61 -7.33
C ALA A 83 -4.39 -22.58 -6.83
N ALA A 84 -4.04 -23.85 -6.60
CA ALA A 84 -4.96 -24.83 -6.03
C ALA A 84 -5.39 -24.44 -4.61
N GLY A 85 -4.46 -23.93 -3.79
CA GLY A 85 -4.76 -23.39 -2.46
C GLY A 85 -5.78 -22.26 -2.49
N LEU A 86 -5.65 -21.33 -3.44
CA LEU A 86 -6.58 -20.21 -3.62
C LEU A 86 -8.00 -20.64 -4.01
N VAL A 87 -8.14 -21.77 -4.70
CA VAL A 87 -9.43 -22.29 -5.17
C VAL A 87 -10.09 -23.22 -4.15
N PHE A 88 -9.30 -24.10 -3.53
CA PHE A 88 -9.82 -25.23 -2.76
C PHE A 88 -9.76 -25.05 -1.23
N LEU A 89 -8.98 -24.09 -0.70
CA LEU A 89 -9.00 -23.81 0.74
C LEU A 89 -10.18 -22.89 1.08
N PRO A 90 -11.16 -23.33 1.87
CA PRO A 90 -12.34 -22.53 2.19
C PRO A 90 -12.02 -21.57 3.35
N LEU A 91 -11.09 -20.64 3.11
CA LEU A 91 -10.65 -19.66 4.08
C LEU A 91 -11.70 -18.56 4.25
N ASP A 92 -12.34 -18.51 5.42
CA ASP A 92 -13.27 -17.45 5.79
C ASP A 92 -12.66 -16.53 6.87
N ILE A 93 -12.32 -15.32 6.46
CA ILE A 93 -11.61 -14.33 7.28
C ILE A 93 -12.51 -13.74 8.38
N TYR A 94 -13.83 -13.71 8.18
CA TYR A 94 -14.77 -13.20 9.19
C TYR A 94 -14.93 -14.20 10.34
N GLN A 95 -14.72 -15.49 10.05
CA GLN A 95 -14.72 -16.56 11.04
C GLN A 95 -13.32 -16.91 11.55
N PHE A 96 -12.31 -16.09 11.27
CA PHE A 96 -10.90 -16.43 11.56
C PHE A 96 -10.66 -16.80 13.03
N TRP A 97 -11.24 -16.05 13.98
CA TRP A 97 -11.06 -16.32 15.42
C TRP A 97 -12.05 -17.30 16.02
N VAL A 98 -13.18 -17.51 15.34
CA VAL A 98 -14.25 -18.39 15.83
C VAL A 98 -14.00 -19.82 15.41
N ASN A 99 -13.54 -20.02 14.17
CA ASN A 99 -13.32 -21.32 13.59
C ASN A 99 -11.80 -21.57 13.39
N ARG A 100 -11.23 -22.41 14.26
CA ARG A 100 -9.81 -22.80 14.23
C ARG A 100 -9.34 -23.43 12.91
N TYR A 101 -10.23 -23.98 12.09
CA TYR A 101 -9.86 -24.50 10.77
C TYR A 101 -9.34 -23.38 9.86
N ASN A 102 -9.84 -22.14 10.02
CA ASN A 102 -9.34 -20.99 9.27
C ASN A 102 -7.88 -20.66 9.60
N TRP A 103 -7.39 -20.95 10.81
CA TRP A 103 -5.96 -20.80 11.12
C TRP A 103 -5.11 -21.76 10.29
N PHE A 104 -5.58 -23.01 10.15
CA PHE A 104 -4.92 -24.01 9.34
C PHE A 104 -4.97 -23.64 7.85
N TYR A 105 -6.12 -23.21 7.34
CA TYR A 105 -6.26 -22.77 5.95
C TYR A 105 -5.38 -21.56 5.64
N PHE A 106 -5.36 -20.57 6.53
CA PHE A 106 -4.50 -19.39 6.39
C PHE A 106 -3.02 -19.75 6.43
N ALA A 107 -2.59 -20.56 7.41
CA ALA A 107 -1.19 -21.01 7.50
C ALA A 107 -0.77 -21.85 6.28
N THR A 108 -1.67 -22.70 5.78
CA THR A 108 -1.43 -23.49 4.56
C THR A 108 -1.31 -22.58 3.35
N LEU A 109 -2.20 -21.60 3.19
CA LEU A 109 -2.15 -20.65 2.09
C LEU A 109 -0.85 -19.82 2.11
N LEU A 110 -0.43 -19.32 3.28
CA LEU A 110 0.83 -18.62 3.45
C LEU A 110 2.03 -19.53 3.14
N PHE A 111 2.00 -20.78 3.56
CA PHE A 111 3.05 -21.74 3.23
C PHE A 111 3.14 -21.98 1.72
N LEU A 112 2.00 -22.15 1.03
CA LEU A 112 1.95 -22.31 -0.42
C LEU A 112 2.48 -21.07 -1.15
N ALA A 113 2.10 -19.87 -0.70
CA ALA A 113 2.60 -18.60 -1.24
C ALA A 113 4.12 -18.40 -0.98
N PHE A 114 4.67 -19.00 0.06
CA PHE A 114 6.11 -18.96 0.38
C PHE A 114 6.97 -19.82 -0.56
N LEU A 115 6.46 -20.95 -1.03
CA LEU A 115 7.23 -21.94 -1.80
C LEU A 115 7.89 -21.40 -3.10
N PRO A 116 7.22 -20.57 -3.92
CA PRO A 116 7.85 -19.97 -5.11
C PRO A 116 9.10 -19.16 -4.78
N PHE A 117 9.09 -18.40 -3.68
CA PHE A 117 10.22 -17.57 -3.26
C PHE A 117 11.35 -18.43 -2.67
N PHE A 118 11.02 -19.48 -1.93
CA PHE A 118 12.00 -20.46 -1.48
C PHE A 118 12.69 -21.17 -2.66
N ALA A 119 11.93 -21.53 -3.69
CA ALA A 119 12.45 -22.10 -4.93
C ALA A 119 13.42 -21.12 -5.61
N HIS A 120 12.99 -19.88 -5.79
CA HIS A 120 13.79 -18.83 -6.42
C HIS A 120 15.10 -18.57 -5.64
N GLY A 121 15.04 -18.37 -4.31
CA GLY A 121 16.23 -18.18 -3.48
C GLY A 121 17.17 -19.39 -3.51
N SER A 122 16.63 -20.60 -3.53
CA SER A 122 17.43 -21.82 -3.68
C SER A 122 18.15 -21.87 -5.03
N TYR A 123 17.56 -21.33 -6.09
CA TYR A 123 18.18 -21.28 -7.41
C TYR A 123 19.34 -20.30 -7.46
N GLN A 124 19.23 -19.15 -6.77
CA GLN A 124 20.34 -18.21 -6.61
C GLN A 124 21.51 -18.86 -5.86
N LEU A 125 21.25 -19.59 -4.78
CA LEU A 125 22.30 -20.30 -4.05
C LEU A 125 22.93 -21.43 -4.87
N TYR A 126 22.15 -22.09 -5.73
CA TYR A 126 22.68 -23.05 -6.69
C TYR A 126 23.57 -22.39 -7.76
N ALA A 127 23.23 -21.19 -8.22
CA ALA A 127 24.09 -20.38 -9.07
C ALA A 127 25.44 -20.09 -8.39
N PHE A 128 25.41 -19.73 -7.12
CA PHE A 128 26.60 -19.46 -6.32
C PHE A 128 27.43 -20.75 -6.11
N GLU A 129 26.80 -21.89 -5.79
CA GLU A 129 27.50 -23.16 -5.60
C GLU A 129 28.27 -23.59 -6.85
N LEU A 130 27.68 -23.40 -8.05
CA LEU A 130 28.31 -23.75 -9.32
C LEU A 130 29.36 -22.75 -9.80
N TYR A 131 29.12 -21.45 -9.59
CA TYR A 131 29.96 -20.38 -10.14
C TYR A 131 30.21 -19.24 -9.13
N PRO A 132 30.92 -19.49 -8.01
CA PRO A 132 31.10 -18.50 -6.94
C PRO A 132 31.72 -17.18 -7.41
N SER A 133 32.76 -17.23 -8.25
CA SER A 133 33.48 -16.06 -8.76
C SER A 133 32.71 -15.23 -9.78
N HIS A 134 31.69 -15.81 -10.40
CA HIS A 134 30.85 -15.13 -11.41
C HIS A 134 29.49 -14.71 -10.85
N PHE A 135 29.23 -14.95 -9.55
CA PHE A 135 27.95 -14.63 -8.91
C PHE A 135 27.46 -13.19 -9.13
N PRO A 136 28.31 -12.13 -9.12
CA PRO A 136 27.82 -10.77 -9.40
C PRO A 136 27.14 -10.61 -10.76
N ARG A 137 27.54 -11.43 -11.76
CA ARG A 137 26.87 -11.48 -13.07
C ARG A 137 25.48 -12.11 -12.96
N PHE A 138 25.39 -13.23 -12.26
CA PHE A 138 24.13 -13.94 -12.05
C PHE A 138 23.16 -13.13 -11.20
N TYR A 139 23.65 -12.46 -10.15
CA TYR A 139 22.86 -11.55 -9.34
C TYR A 139 22.38 -10.32 -10.13
N ALA A 140 23.21 -9.79 -11.04
CA ALA A 140 22.77 -8.73 -11.96
C ALA A 140 21.64 -9.22 -12.90
N ALA A 141 21.80 -10.41 -13.49
CA ALA A 141 20.76 -11.02 -14.33
C ALA A 141 19.48 -11.31 -13.55
N ASN A 142 19.60 -11.70 -12.28
CA ASN A 142 18.49 -11.88 -11.36
C ASN A 142 17.74 -10.56 -11.14
N LEU A 143 18.42 -9.48 -10.74
CA LEU A 143 17.77 -8.19 -10.49
C LEU A 143 17.07 -7.62 -11.74
N VAL A 144 17.73 -7.70 -12.90
CA VAL A 144 17.11 -7.30 -14.18
C VAL A 144 15.93 -8.22 -14.52
N GLY A 145 16.05 -9.53 -14.30
CA GLY A 145 14.96 -10.48 -14.49
C GLY A 145 13.76 -10.15 -13.61
N SER A 146 13.98 -9.93 -12.31
CA SER A 146 12.95 -9.45 -11.38
C SER A 146 12.27 -8.19 -11.91
N SER A 147 13.02 -7.19 -12.38
CA SER A 147 12.44 -5.96 -12.95
C SER A 147 11.52 -6.21 -14.16
N LEU A 148 11.87 -7.18 -15.01
CA LEU A 148 11.00 -7.62 -16.12
C LEU A 148 9.73 -8.31 -15.60
N GLY A 149 9.83 -9.02 -14.48
CA GLY A 149 8.71 -9.62 -13.78
C GLY A 149 7.60 -8.63 -13.41
N ILE A 150 7.95 -7.42 -12.98
CA ILE A 150 6.98 -6.35 -12.69
C ILE A 150 6.20 -5.98 -13.95
N GLY A 151 6.90 -5.75 -15.06
CA GLY A 151 6.27 -5.44 -16.34
C GLY A 151 5.43 -6.60 -16.87
N ILE A 152 5.91 -7.84 -16.74
CA ILE A 152 5.20 -9.06 -17.15
C ILE A 152 3.90 -9.21 -16.35
N SER A 153 3.95 -9.06 -15.02
CA SER A 153 2.78 -9.12 -14.15
C SER A 153 1.73 -8.07 -14.54
N TYR A 154 2.17 -6.83 -14.73
CA TYR A 154 1.30 -5.74 -15.19
C TYR A 154 0.62 -6.08 -16.52
N LEU A 155 1.41 -6.50 -17.53
CA LEU A 155 0.90 -6.82 -18.85
C LEU A 155 -0.07 -8.01 -18.82
N ILE A 156 0.21 -9.05 -18.03
CA ILE A 156 -0.67 -10.21 -17.90
C ILE A 156 -2.00 -9.81 -17.25
N LEU A 157 -1.96 -8.97 -16.21
CA LEU A 157 -3.16 -8.51 -15.50
C LEU A 157 -4.06 -7.60 -16.34
N LEU A 158 -3.56 -7.04 -17.46
CA LEU A 158 -4.43 -6.32 -18.42
C LEU A 158 -5.36 -7.26 -19.19
N PHE A 159 -5.01 -8.55 -19.32
CA PHE A 159 -5.74 -9.49 -20.18
C PHE A 159 -6.30 -10.70 -19.41
N LEU A 160 -5.72 -11.03 -18.26
CA LEU A 160 -6.06 -12.21 -17.47
C LEU A 160 -6.39 -11.81 -16.03
N GLY A 161 -7.47 -12.37 -15.48
CA GLY A 161 -7.75 -12.29 -14.04
C GLY A 161 -6.66 -12.97 -13.20
N GLU A 162 -6.67 -12.71 -11.91
CA GLU A 162 -5.55 -12.98 -11.00
C GLU A 162 -5.15 -14.47 -10.95
N LEU A 163 -6.13 -15.38 -10.91
CA LEU A 163 -5.87 -16.83 -10.90
C LEU A 163 -5.25 -17.30 -12.22
N LYS A 164 -5.77 -16.83 -13.35
CA LYS A 164 -5.26 -17.20 -14.69
C LYS A 164 -3.86 -16.62 -14.92
N ALA A 165 -3.59 -15.42 -14.40
CA ALA A 165 -2.26 -14.84 -14.41
C ALA A 165 -1.24 -15.72 -13.66
N LEU A 166 -1.61 -16.24 -12.48
CA LEU A 166 -0.75 -17.11 -11.68
C LEU A 166 -0.46 -18.44 -12.42
N LEU A 167 -1.47 -19.03 -13.04
CA LEU A 167 -1.34 -20.25 -13.84
C LEU A 167 -0.48 -20.03 -15.09
N PHE A 168 -0.62 -18.87 -15.74
CA PHE A 168 0.25 -18.49 -16.86
C PHE A 168 1.71 -18.39 -16.42
N LEU A 169 1.99 -17.79 -15.26
CA LEU A 169 3.34 -17.72 -14.70
C LEU A 169 3.90 -19.11 -14.33
N ALA A 170 3.05 -20.02 -13.85
CA ALA A 170 3.43 -21.41 -13.63
C ALA A 170 3.89 -22.08 -14.93
N LEU A 171 3.16 -21.90 -16.03
CA LEU A 171 3.55 -22.40 -17.36
C LEU A 171 4.82 -21.70 -17.89
N LEU A 172 4.96 -20.39 -17.70
CA LEU A 172 6.13 -19.63 -18.13
C LEU A 172 7.41 -20.10 -17.41
N SER A 173 7.32 -20.47 -16.14
CA SER A 173 8.47 -20.97 -15.36
C SER A 173 9.06 -22.26 -15.94
N LEU A 174 8.25 -23.08 -16.62
CA LEU A 174 8.69 -24.33 -17.26
C LEU A 174 9.59 -24.08 -18.47
N VAL A 175 9.52 -22.92 -19.12
CA VAL A 175 10.43 -22.53 -20.22
C VAL A 175 11.88 -22.45 -19.74
N SER A 176 12.08 -22.14 -18.46
CA SER A 176 13.41 -22.05 -17.85
C SER A 176 14.01 -23.42 -17.53
N ALA A 177 13.27 -24.52 -17.70
CA ALA A 177 13.66 -25.88 -17.36
C ALA A 177 14.37 -26.61 -18.52
N THR A 178 15.62 -26.23 -18.81
CA THR A 178 16.34 -26.66 -20.03
C THR A 178 17.10 -28.00 -19.94
N ARG A 179 17.16 -28.66 -18.77
CA ARG A 179 18.12 -29.77 -18.51
C ARG A 179 17.53 -31.12 -18.08
N VAL A 180 16.22 -31.38 -18.22
CA VAL A 180 15.56 -32.52 -17.55
C VAL A 180 14.69 -33.38 -18.49
N LYS A 181 14.36 -34.60 -18.02
CA LYS A 181 13.45 -35.57 -18.66
C LYS A 181 12.11 -34.95 -19.04
N LYS A 182 11.60 -35.30 -20.24
CA LYS A 182 10.40 -34.71 -20.86
C LYS A 182 9.07 -35.04 -20.15
N VAL A 183 9.01 -36.11 -19.35
CA VAL A 183 7.76 -36.62 -18.74
C VAL A 183 7.17 -35.69 -17.65
N PRO A 184 7.91 -35.31 -16.58
CA PRO A 184 7.37 -34.40 -15.55
C PRO A 184 7.03 -33.01 -16.11
N LEU A 185 7.79 -32.54 -17.11
CA LEU A 185 7.49 -31.32 -17.86
C LEU A 185 6.12 -31.41 -18.54
N PHE A 186 5.88 -32.51 -19.25
CA PHE A 186 4.62 -32.75 -19.96
C PHE A 186 3.43 -32.84 -19.00
N LEU A 187 3.58 -33.52 -17.86
CA LEU A 187 2.53 -33.63 -16.85
C LEU A 187 2.17 -32.28 -16.23
N LEU A 188 3.16 -31.48 -15.81
CA LEU A 188 2.90 -30.16 -15.24
C LEU A 188 2.29 -29.20 -16.27
N MET A 189 2.70 -29.31 -17.54
CA MET A 189 2.11 -28.54 -18.62
C MET A 189 0.64 -28.91 -18.85
N ILE A 190 0.30 -30.21 -18.87
CA ILE A 190 -1.11 -30.65 -18.95
C ILE A 190 -1.91 -30.13 -17.76
N ILE A 191 -1.42 -30.33 -16.52
CA ILE A 191 -2.13 -29.89 -15.32
C ILE A 191 -2.35 -28.37 -15.35
N GLY A 192 -1.31 -27.60 -15.69
CA GLY A 192 -1.40 -26.14 -15.79
C GLY A 192 -2.38 -25.68 -16.86
N ILE A 193 -2.36 -26.30 -18.05
CA ILE A 193 -3.30 -25.98 -19.15
C ILE A 193 -4.73 -26.35 -18.75
N THR A 194 -4.95 -27.55 -18.19
CA THR A 194 -6.27 -27.99 -17.74
C THR A 194 -6.83 -27.03 -16.68
N PHE A 195 -6.01 -26.62 -15.72
CA PHE A 195 -6.45 -25.68 -14.69
C PHE A 195 -6.72 -24.28 -15.29
N PHE A 196 -5.89 -23.83 -16.25
CA PHE A 196 -6.04 -22.53 -16.91
C PHE A 196 -7.36 -22.38 -17.68
N PHE A 197 -7.82 -23.45 -18.35
CA PHE A 197 -9.08 -23.47 -19.09
C PHE A 197 -10.29 -23.91 -18.25
N SER A 198 -10.10 -24.24 -16.97
CA SER A 198 -11.21 -24.56 -16.08
C SER A 198 -11.98 -23.30 -15.67
N PRO A 199 -13.29 -23.39 -15.39
CA PRO A 199 -14.09 -22.27 -14.90
C PRO A 199 -13.90 -22.04 -13.38
N LEU A 200 -12.75 -22.44 -12.82
CA LEU A 200 -12.48 -22.31 -11.39
C LEU A 200 -12.15 -20.85 -11.06
N GLU A 201 -12.66 -20.39 -9.92
CA GLU A 201 -12.46 -19.05 -9.39
C GLU A 201 -11.80 -19.12 -8.01
N ILE A 202 -11.17 -18.01 -7.60
CA ILE A 202 -10.62 -17.87 -6.26
C ILE A 202 -11.76 -18.01 -5.25
N TYR A 203 -11.54 -18.79 -4.19
CA TYR A 203 -12.52 -18.91 -3.12
C TYR A 203 -12.65 -17.58 -2.38
N LEU A 204 -13.84 -17.00 -2.42
CA LEU A 204 -14.21 -15.81 -1.65
C LEU A 204 -15.09 -16.21 -0.46
N SER A 205 -14.90 -15.53 0.67
CA SER A 205 -15.81 -15.68 1.82
C SER A 205 -17.25 -15.36 1.38
N PRO A 206 -18.27 -16.10 1.88
CA PRO A 206 -19.68 -15.78 1.65
C PRO A 206 -20.05 -14.34 2.07
N TYR A 207 -19.33 -13.76 3.03
CA TYR A 207 -19.57 -12.39 3.52
C TYR A 207 -18.84 -11.31 2.71
N ALA A 208 -18.03 -11.69 1.70
CA ALA A 208 -17.42 -10.71 0.80
C ALA A 208 -18.51 -9.93 0.04
N PRO A 209 -18.41 -8.59 -0.13
CA PRO A 209 -19.50 -7.79 -0.68
C PRO A 209 -20.01 -8.26 -2.04
N ALA A 210 -19.12 -8.58 -2.98
CA ALA A 210 -19.52 -9.11 -4.29
C ALA A 210 -20.30 -10.44 -4.20
N ARG A 211 -19.91 -11.36 -3.30
CA ARG A 211 -20.68 -12.60 -3.07
C ARG A 211 -22.00 -12.32 -2.38
N ALA A 212 -21.99 -11.54 -1.31
CA ALA A 212 -23.19 -11.21 -0.54
C ALA A 212 -24.26 -10.53 -1.41
N ILE A 213 -23.85 -9.67 -2.35
CA ILE A 213 -24.76 -9.02 -3.31
C ILE A 213 -25.33 -10.06 -4.31
N ARG A 214 -24.53 -11.03 -4.78
CA ARG A 214 -24.98 -12.08 -5.72
C ARG A 214 -25.95 -13.10 -5.10
N GLU A 215 -26.01 -13.22 -3.78
CA GLU A 215 -26.97 -14.11 -3.09
C GLU A 215 -28.44 -13.61 -3.17
N VAL A 216 -28.65 -12.33 -3.52
CA VAL A 216 -29.99 -11.78 -3.75
C VAL A 216 -30.37 -12.03 -5.21
N GLU A 217 -31.41 -12.83 -5.46
CA GLU A 217 -31.79 -13.33 -6.79
C GLU A 217 -32.03 -12.23 -7.82
N GLU A 218 -32.56 -11.08 -7.41
CA GLU A 218 -32.88 -9.95 -8.29
C GLU A 218 -31.68 -9.06 -8.60
N ASN A 219 -30.56 -9.23 -7.91
CA ASN A 219 -29.33 -8.49 -8.19
C ASN A 219 -28.66 -9.05 -9.44
N GLN A 220 -28.25 -8.17 -10.36
CA GLN A 220 -27.65 -8.57 -11.63
C GLN A 220 -26.27 -7.95 -11.77
N LEU A 221 -25.26 -8.77 -12.06
CA LEU A 221 -23.97 -8.27 -12.49
C LEU A 221 -24.12 -7.71 -13.90
N ILE A 222 -23.87 -6.40 -14.06
CA ILE A 222 -24.00 -5.70 -15.33
C ILE A 222 -22.68 -5.76 -16.08
N GLU A 223 -21.60 -5.29 -15.45
CA GLU A 223 -20.29 -5.14 -16.07
C GLU A 223 -19.17 -5.41 -15.08
N VAL A 224 -18.01 -5.78 -15.62
CA VAL A 224 -16.77 -5.98 -14.84
C VAL A 224 -15.62 -5.28 -15.54
N TYR A 225 -15.00 -4.34 -14.84
CA TYR A 225 -13.83 -3.61 -15.29
C TYR A 225 -12.58 -4.12 -14.58
N HIS A 226 -11.54 -4.40 -15.35
CA HIS A 226 -10.28 -4.93 -14.85
C HIS A 226 -9.16 -3.92 -15.06
N SER A 227 -8.35 -3.72 -14.01
CA SER A 227 -7.04 -3.11 -14.12
C SER A 227 -6.04 -3.88 -13.28
N PRO A 228 -4.72 -3.73 -13.52
CA PRO A 228 -3.71 -4.35 -12.67
C PRO A 228 -3.74 -3.87 -11.21
N ALA A 229 -4.35 -2.70 -10.93
CA ALA A 229 -4.39 -2.10 -9.61
C ALA A 229 -5.70 -2.39 -8.84
N GLU A 230 -6.83 -2.45 -9.56
CA GLU A 230 -8.20 -2.46 -9.00
C GLU A 230 -9.10 -3.34 -9.88
N LEU A 231 -10.11 -3.97 -9.27
CA LEU A 231 -11.25 -4.62 -9.95
C LEU A 231 -12.51 -3.83 -9.61
N LEU A 232 -13.33 -3.51 -10.59
CA LEU A 232 -14.63 -2.88 -10.40
C LEU A 232 -15.73 -3.78 -10.95
N GLU A 233 -16.58 -4.31 -10.07
CA GLU A 233 -17.78 -5.04 -10.43
C GLU A 233 -19.01 -4.12 -10.26
N VAL A 234 -19.84 -4.02 -11.29
CA VAL A 234 -21.04 -3.16 -11.29
C VAL A 234 -22.28 -4.02 -11.22
N PHE A 235 -23.06 -3.86 -10.16
CA PHE A 235 -24.31 -4.59 -9.94
C PHE A 235 -25.52 -3.67 -10.07
N TYR A 236 -26.57 -4.13 -10.75
CA TYR A 236 -27.90 -3.60 -10.58
C TYR A 236 -28.51 -4.18 -9.31
N THR A 237 -28.91 -3.31 -8.39
CA THR A 237 -29.42 -3.71 -7.07
C THR A 237 -30.78 -3.06 -6.82
N PRO A 238 -31.90 -3.67 -7.27
CA PRO A 238 -33.22 -3.04 -7.28
C PRO A 238 -33.74 -2.63 -5.88
N TYR A 239 -33.29 -3.32 -4.84
CA TYR A 239 -33.70 -3.07 -3.46
C TYR A 239 -32.75 -2.16 -2.68
N SER A 240 -31.57 -1.89 -3.23
CA SER A 240 -30.62 -0.96 -2.63
C SER A 240 -30.97 0.47 -3.06
N ARG A 241 -30.90 1.40 -2.11
CA ARG A 241 -31.27 2.81 -2.30
C ARG A 241 -30.22 3.71 -1.70
N LEU A 242 -29.66 4.59 -2.53
CA LEU A 242 -28.73 5.62 -2.09
C LEU A 242 -29.51 6.70 -1.33
N ALA A 243 -29.26 6.79 -0.02
CA ALA A 243 -29.91 7.76 0.87
C ALA A 243 -28.89 8.52 1.75
N LEU A 244 -27.63 8.61 1.30
CA LEU A 244 -26.57 9.25 2.06
C LEU A 244 -26.88 10.75 2.26
N GLY A 245 -26.93 11.18 3.52
CA GLY A 245 -27.23 12.57 3.84
C GLY A 245 -28.67 12.99 3.54
N LEU A 246 -29.59 12.06 3.27
CA LEU A 246 -30.99 12.35 2.96
C LEU A 246 -31.75 12.82 4.21
N SER A 247 -32.64 13.80 4.01
CA SER A 247 -33.58 14.36 4.98
C SER A 247 -34.67 13.38 5.36
N SER A 248 -35.08 13.39 6.63
CA SER A 248 -36.26 12.62 7.08
C SER A 248 -37.59 13.21 6.59
N ASN A 249 -37.57 14.42 6.02
CA ASN A 249 -38.75 15.05 5.41
C ASN A 249 -38.89 14.74 3.93
N PHE A 250 -37.98 13.96 3.33
CA PHE A 250 -38.16 13.50 1.95
C PHE A 250 -39.41 12.62 1.86
N PRO A 251 -40.43 12.99 1.05
CA PRO A 251 -41.73 12.32 1.08
C PRO A 251 -41.77 11.00 0.29
N ASP A 252 -40.86 10.84 -0.67
CA ASP A 252 -40.84 9.74 -1.61
C ASP A 252 -39.76 8.70 -1.28
N LEU A 253 -39.61 7.69 -2.13
CA LEU A 253 -38.65 6.62 -1.97
C LEU A 253 -37.52 6.77 -3.01
N PRO A 254 -36.23 6.85 -2.61
CA PRO A 254 -35.13 7.03 -3.55
C PRO A 254 -35.12 5.93 -4.62
N PRO A 255 -34.78 6.23 -5.89
CA PRO A 255 -34.80 5.22 -6.93
C PRO A 255 -33.78 4.09 -6.64
N PRO A 256 -33.94 2.92 -7.27
CA PRO A 256 -32.94 1.85 -7.19
C PRO A 256 -31.54 2.31 -7.57
N SER A 257 -30.52 1.75 -6.93
CA SER A 257 -29.12 2.07 -7.20
C SER A 257 -28.40 0.98 -7.99
N TRP A 258 -27.35 1.38 -8.70
CA TRP A 258 -26.21 0.51 -8.95
C TRP A 258 -25.34 0.43 -7.71
N THR A 259 -24.82 -0.76 -7.43
CA THR A 259 -23.80 -0.98 -6.41
C THR A 259 -22.49 -1.30 -7.11
N LEU A 260 -21.50 -0.44 -6.92
CA LEU A 260 -20.16 -0.58 -7.47
C LEU A 260 -19.28 -1.20 -6.39
N VAL A 261 -18.67 -2.35 -6.68
CA VAL A 261 -17.75 -3.04 -5.78
C VAL A 261 -16.34 -2.89 -6.32
N TYR A 262 -15.55 -2.02 -5.69
CA TYR A 262 -14.13 -1.82 -5.96
C TYR A 262 -13.33 -2.79 -5.08
N ASP A 263 -12.91 -3.91 -5.64
CA ASP A 263 -12.40 -5.08 -4.93
C ASP A 263 -13.39 -5.60 -3.88
N LYS A 264 -13.45 -4.92 -2.73
CA LYS A 264 -14.38 -5.18 -1.62
C LYS A 264 -14.92 -3.91 -0.96
N HIS A 265 -14.64 -2.73 -1.50
CA HIS A 265 -15.30 -1.49 -1.08
C HIS A 265 -16.54 -1.24 -1.94
N GLN A 266 -17.70 -1.08 -1.30
CA GLN A 266 -18.94 -0.78 -1.98
C GLN A 266 -19.19 0.72 -2.03
N SER A 267 -19.57 1.22 -3.20
CA SER A 267 -20.26 2.51 -3.36
C SER A 267 -21.57 2.30 -4.10
N GLN A 268 -22.44 3.30 -4.03
CA GLN A 268 -23.74 3.28 -4.70
C GLN A 268 -23.87 4.48 -5.61
N LEU A 269 -24.50 4.28 -6.76
CA LEU A 269 -24.79 5.30 -7.76
C LEU A 269 -26.21 5.13 -8.27
N PHE A 270 -26.81 6.21 -8.77
CA PHE A 270 -28.07 6.10 -9.49
C PHE A 270 -27.81 5.67 -10.95
N PRO A 271 -28.53 4.66 -11.47
CA PRO A 271 -28.38 4.19 -12.84
C PRO A 271 -28.84 5.23 -13.87
N VAL A 272 -29.61 6.21 -13.44
CA VAL A 272 -30.13 7.34 -14.21
C VAL A 272 -30.06 8.60 -13.36
N TYR A 273 -30.19 9.76 -13.99
CA TYR A 273 -30.28 11.02 -13.25
C TYR A 273 -31.42 10.95 -12.23
N PRO A 274 -31.15 11.17 -10.93
CA PRO A 274 -32.20 11.23 -9.92
C PRO A 274 -33.04 12.51 -10.15
N ASP A 275 -34.27 12.50 -9.65
CA ASP A 275 -35.06 13.73 -9.59
C ASP A 275 -34.30 14.77 -8.74
N PHE A 276 -34.25 16.01 -9.24
CA PHE A 276 -33.66 17.12 -8.52
C PHE A 276 -34.33 17.32 -7.16
N SER A 277 -35.63 17.01 -7.03
CA SER A 277 -36.34 17.05 -5.75
C SER A 277 -35.60 16.26 -4.67
N LEU A 278 -35.18 15.02 -4.96
CA LEU A 278 -34.41 14.18 -4.05
C LEU A 278 -33.10 14.85 -3.62
N LEU A 279 -32.36 15.41 -4.58
CA LEU A 279 -31.09 16.07 -4.30
C LEU A 279 -31.28 17.29 -3.38
N THR A 280 -32.36 18.05 -3.56
CA THR A 280 -32.65 19.21 -2.70
C THR A 280 -32.93 18.86 -1.23
N HIS A 281 -33.29 17.61 -0.96
CA HIS A 281 -33.50 17.04 0.36
C HIS A 281 -32.24 16.38 0.95
N THR A 282 -31.07 16.53 0.32
CA THR A 282 -29.80 16.01 0.86
C THR A 282 -28.97 17.09 1.55
N LEU A 283 -28.13 16.70 2.51
CA LEU A 283 -27.15 17.59 3.14
C LEU A 283 -26.26 18.30 2.10
N TYR A 284 -25.91 17.61 1.00
CA TYR A 284 -25.03 18.11 -0.06
C TYR A 284 -25.59 19.34 -0.79
N TYR A 285 -26.92 19.53 -0.78
CA TYR A 285 -27.56 20.68 -1.40
C TYR A 285 -27.44 21.97 -0.57
N LEU A 286 -27.26 21.87 0.75
CA LEU A 286 -27.20 23.03 1.65
C LEU A 286 -26.14 24.07 1.23
N PRO A 287 -24.85 23.72 1.03
CA PRO A 287 -23.85 24.70 0.62
C PRO A 287 -24.15 25.31 -0.75
N VAL A 288 -24.67 24.50 -1.68
CA VAL A 288 -24.98 24.95 -3.04
C VAL A 288 -26.13 25.96 -3.06
N ASP A 289 -27.22 25.66 -2.36
CA ASP A 289 -28.39 26.55 -2.31
C ASP A 289 -28.09 27.87 -1.59
N VAL A 290 -27.31 27.81 -0.49
CA VAL A 290 -27.02 29.01 0.30
C VAL A 290 -26.01 29.92 -0.39
N LEU A 291 -24.96 29.35 -0.97
CA LEU A 291 -23.81 30.11 -1.49
C LEU A 291 -23.85 30.33 -3.01
N SER A 292 -24.63 29.53 -3.74
CA SER A 292 -24.76 29.61 -5.21
C SER A 292 -23.39 29.63 -5.94
N PRO A 293 -22.53 28.63 -5.71
CA PRO A 293 -21.18 28.58 -6.28
C PRO A 293 -21.22 28.44 -7.81
N ARG A 294 -20.22 29.02 -8.50
CA ARG A 294 -20.07 28.90 -9.97
C ARG A 294 -18.90 28.02 -10.38
N GLU A 295 -17.88 27.93 -9.54
CA GLU A 295 -16.73 27.06 -9.74
C GLU A 295 -16.66 25.97 -8.66
N ILE A 296 -16.87 24.72 -9.06
CA ILE A 296 -16.87 23.56 -8.15
C ILE A 296 -15.71 22.61 -8.46
N LEU A 297 -15.05 22.11 -7.41
CA LEU A 297 -14.13 20.99 -7.47
C LEU A 297 -14.69 19.80 -6.69
N ILE A 298 -14.79 18.64 -7.35
CA ILE A 298 -15.13 17.36 -6.69
C ILE A 298 -13.87 16.51 -6.59
N VAL A 299 -13.54 16.04 -5.38
CA VAL A 299 -12.37 15.21 -5.11
C VAL A 299 -12.79 13.79 -4.70
N GLU A 300 -12.30 12.78 -5.44
CA GLU A 300 -12.68 11.36 -5.40
C GLU A 300 -14.17 11.09 -5.72
N GLY A 301 -15.12 11.70 -5.00
CA GLY A 301 -16.55 11.77 -5.35
C GLY A 301 -17.24 10.47 -5.79
N ARG A 302 -16.75 9.28 -5.36
CA ARG A 302 -17.15 7.98 -5.96
C ARG A 302 -18.58 7.55 -5.64
N LYS A 303 -19.28 8.29 -4.77
CA LYS A 303 -20.71 8.12 -4.45
C LYS A 303 -21.63 8.94 -5.34
N GLY A 304 -21.06 9.82 -6.17
CA GLY A 304 -21.75 10.51 -7.26
C GLY A 304 -22.76 11.60 -6.87
N LEU A 305 -23.19 11.74 -5.62
CA LEU A 305 -24.19 12.75 -5.20
C LEU A 305 -23.75 14.17 -5.57
N GLU A 306 -22.47 14.49 -5.38
CA GLU A 306 -21.87 15.77 -5.76
C GLU A 306 -21.90 15.98 -7.27
N GLY A 307 -21.63 14.91 -8.04
CA GLY A 307 -21.66 14.93 -9.50
C GLY A 307 -23.08 15.07 -10.07
N TYR A 308 -24.06 14.37 -9.49
CA TYR A 308 -25.48 14.53 -9.86
C TYR A 308 -25.94 15.95 -9.57
N LEU A 309 -25.64 16.45 -8.36
CA LEU A 309 -25.99 17.81 -7.97
C LEU A 309 -25.37 18.84 -8.91
N ALA A 310 -24.07 18.74 -9.18
CA ALA A 310 -23.37 19.65 -10.08
C ALA A 310 -23.96 19.67 -11.49
N SER A 311 -24.54 18.56 -11.95
CA SER A 311 -25.17 18.46 -13.27
C SER A 311 -26.51 19.23 -13.38
N PHE A 312 -27.12 19.62 -12.27
CA PHE A 312 -28.34 20.45 -12.24
C PHE A 312 -28.05 21.95 -12.02
N LEU A 313 -26.78 22.33 -11.85
CA LEU A 313 -26.38 23.71 -11.56
C LEU A 313 -25.85 24.41 -12.81
N GLU A 314 -26.09 25.72 -12.88
CA GLU A 314 -25.46 26.59 -13.88
C GLU A 314 -24.04 26.95 -13.42
N LEU A 315 -23.08 26.09 -13.73
CA LEU A 315 -21.67 26.26 -13.36
C LEU A 315 -20.89 26.93 -14.50
N GLU A 316 -19.99 27.84 -14.13
CA GLU A 316 -18.95 28.34 -15.05
C GLU A 316 -17.85 27.28 -15.22
N LYS A 317 -17.61 26.49 -14.17
CA LYS A 317 -16.56 25.48 -14.17
C LYS A 317 -16.84 24.35 -13.20
N LEU A 318 -16.64 23.12 -13.67
CA LEU A 318 -16.66 21.90 -12.86
C LEU A 318 -15.38 21.10 -13.15
N ASP A 319 -14.51 20.98 -12.15
CA ASP A 319 -13.40 20.03 -12.19
C ASP A 319 -13.74 18.84 -11.29
N TRP A 320 -13.63 17.62 -11.81
CA TRP A 320 -13.78 16.40 -11.01
C TRP A 320 -12.50 15.59 -11.11
N VAL A 321 -11.86 15.38 -9.96
CA VAL A 321 -10.58 14.69 -9.85
C VAL A 321 -10.76 13.36 -9.12
N ILE A 322 -10.27 12.28 -9.71
CA ILE A 322 -10.34 10.93 -9.13
C ILE A 322 -9.01 10.20 -9.27
N SER A 323 -8.68 9.35 -8.29
CA SER A 323 -7.47 8.50 -8.36
C SER A 323 -7.70 7.15 -9.04
N SER A 324 -8.95 6.71 -9.23
CA SER A 324 -9.28 5.42 -9.88
C SER A 324 -9.43 5.58 -11.39
N PRO A 325 -8.56 4.95 -12.20
CA PRO A 325 -8.74 4.88 -13.64
C PRO A 325 -9.97 4.06 -14.05
N LEU A 326 -10.35 3.05 -13.26
CA LEU A 326 -11.49 2.20 -13.58
C LEU A 326 -12.82 2.91 -13.43
N PHE A 327 -12.95 3.76 -12.41
CA PHE A 327 -14.14 4.59 -12.28
C PHE A 327 -14.28 5.56 -13.46
N ALA A 328 -13.17 6.13 -13.94
CA ALA A 328 -13.18 6.96 -15.15
C ALA A 328 -13.64 6.18 -16.39
N SER A 329 -13.15 4.95 -16.57
CA SER A 329 -13.55 4.08 -17.68
C SER A 329 -15.03 3.71 -17.60
N PHE A 330 -15.52 3.35 -16.43
CA PHE A 330 -16.94 3.10 -16.18
C PHE A 330 -17.82 4.29 -16.57
N LEU A 331 -17.42 5.52 -16.21
CA LEU A 331 -18.17 6.72 -16.56
C LEU A 331 -18.12 7.10 -18.04
N LYS A 332 -17.18 6.55 -18.83
CA LYS A 332 -17.19 6.70 -20.29
C LYS A 332 -18.26 5.85 -20.94
N ASP A 333 -18.45 4.64 -20.44
CA ASP A 333 -19.50 3.74 -20.94
C ASP A 333 -20.88 4.15 -20.41
N TYR A 334 -20.93 4.72 -19.20
CA TYR A 334 -22.13 5.22 -18.55
C TYR A 334 -21.96 6.71 -18.17
N PRO A 335 -22.22 7.64 -19.10
CA PRO A 335 -22.07 9.09 -18.88
C PRO A 335 -23.20 9.63 -17.99
N LEU A 336 -23.14 9.29 -16.70
CA LEU A 336 -24.12 9.66 -15.68
C LEU A 336 -24.02 11.12 -15.22
N PHE A 337 -23.01 11.86 -15.70
CA PHE A 337 -22.68 13.21 -15.22
C PHE A 337 -22.33 14.15 -16.37
N TYR A 338 -22.44 15.46 -16.12
CA TYR A 338 -22.14 16.50 -17.11
C TYR A 338 -20.66 16.56 -17.53
N SER A 339 -19.73 16.31 -16.59
CA SER A 339 -18.28 16.39 -16.83
C SER A 339 -17.61 15.04 -16.67
N GLU A 340 -16.69 14.70 -17.57
CA GLU A 340 -15.81 13.55 -17.40
C GLU A 340 -14.78 13.81 -16.29
N PRO A 341 -14.55 12.84 -15.39
CA PRO A 341 -13.55 12.98 -14.34
C PRO A 341 -12.12 12.86 -14.89
N GLN A 342 -11.21 13.67 -14.34
CA GLN A 342 -9.79 13.64 -14.63
C GLN A 342 -9.08 12.67 -13.69
N VAL A 343 -8.36 11.69 -14.26
CA VAL A 343 -7.56 10.73 -13.48
C VAL A 343 -6.23 11.39 -13.10
N ILE A 344 -6.19 11.98 -11.91
CA ILE A 344 -5.00 12.62 -11.35
C ILE A 344 -5.07 12.59 -9.83
N PHE A 345 -3.92 12.50 -9.19
CA PHE A 345 -3.84 12.56 -7.74
C PHE A 345 -4.34 13.91 -7.20
N PRO A 346 -5.32 13.94 -6.27
CA PRO A 346 -5.95 15.16 -5.78
C PRO A 346 -4.98 16.24 -5.32
N ARG A 347 -3.97 15.88 -4.54
CA ARG A 347 -3.04 16.87 -3.99
C ARG A 347 -2.17 17.51 -5.06
N LYS A 348 -1.74 16.73 -6.06
CA LYS A 348 -0.98 17.25 -7.21
C LYS A 348 -1.83 18.22 -8.03
N PHE A 349 -3.13 17.94 -8.16
CA PHE A 349 -4.07 18.82 -8.82
C PHE A 349 -4.27 20.14 -8.04
N LEU A 350 -4.50 20.06 -6.72
CA LEU A 350 -4.63 21.23 -5.84
C LEU A 350 -3.38 22.11 -5.86
N ALA A 351 -2.19 21.50 -5.92
CA ALA A 351 -0.92 22.21 -6.04
C ALA A 351 -0.82 23.08 -7.32
N GLN A 352 -1.67 22.89 -8.33
CA GLN A 352 -1.66 23.76 -9.53
C GLN A 352 -2.19 25.18 -9.25
N GLY A 353 -2.67 25.47 -8.03
CA GLY A 353 -3.00 26.84 -7.60
C GLY A 353 -4.31 27.40 -8.16
N ARG A 354 -5.17 26.55 -8.72
CA ARG A 354 -6.52 26.91 -9.16
C ARG A 354 -7.38 27.26 -7.94
N LYS A 355 -8.35 28.16 -8.13
CA LYS A 355 -9.30 28.61 -7.10
C LYS A 355 -10.70 28.08 -7.40
N TYR A 356 -11.47 27.78 -6.35
CA TYR A 356 -12.84 27.28 -6.45
C TYR A 356 -13.73 27.90 -5.37
N ASP A 357 -15.02 28.07 -5.67
CA ASP A 357 -16.02 28.55 -4.72
C ASP A 357 -16.52 27.42 -3.80
N LEU A 358 -16.53 26.19 -4.30
CA LEU A 358 -16.90 25.02 -3.52
C LEU A 358 -15.99 23.84 -3.82
N ILE A 359 -15.41 23.24 -2.78
CA ILE A 359 -14.62 22.00 -2.89
C ILE A 359 -15.32 20.92 -2.09
N PHE A 360 -15.78 19.87 -2.77
CA PHE A 360 -16.32 18.67 -2.12
C PHE A 360 -15.22 17.64 -1.88
N LEU A 361 -15.11 17.20 -0.63
CA LEU A 361 -14.14 16.21 -0.16
C LEU A 361 -14.88 15.10 0.59
N GLU A 362 -14.59 13.86 0.22
CA GLU A 362 -15.05 12.69 0.97
C GLU A 362 -13.98 12.24 1.96
N VAL A 363 -14.35 12.09 3.23
CA VAL A 363 -13.41 11.59 4.26
C VAL A 363 -13.19 10.09 4.06
N PRO A 364 -11.94 9.60 4.00
CA PRO A 364 -11.57 8.24 3.58
C PRO A 364 -11.76 7.20 4.69
N VAL A 365 -12.89 7.27 5.40
CA VAL A 365 -13.21 6.38 6.51
C VAL A 365 -14.64 5.86 6.34
N ALA A 366 -14.75 4.58 5.99
CA ALA A 366 -16.04 3.91 5.88
C ALA A 366 -16.74 3.81 7.26
N GLN A 367 -18.07 3.71 7.24
CA GLN A 367 -18.93 3.71 8.43
C GLN A 367 -18.51 2.68 9.49
N ALA A 368 -18.05 1.49 9.06
CA ALA A 368 -17.64 0.39 9.94
C ALA A 368 -16.10 0.30 10.15
N ALA A 369 -15.32 1.29 9.74
CA ALA A 369 -13.85 1.18 9.75
C ALA A 369 -13.21 1.49 11.12
N VAL A 370 -13.90 2.21 12.01
CA VAL A 370 -13.30 2.70 13.27
C VAL A 370 -13.74 1.86 14.46
N PHE A 371 -12.97 0.83 14.74
CA PHE A 371 -13.18 -0.02 15.91
C PHE A 371 -11.86 -0.30 16.65
N PRO A 372 -11.91 -0.52 17.99
CA PRO A 372 -10.76 -1.00 18.75
C PRO A 372 -10.21 -2.30 18.14
N GLY A 373 -9.01 -2.22 17.57
CA GLY A 373 -8.34 -3.34 16.90
C GLY A 373 -8.29 -3.27 15.37
N SER A 374 -9.03 -2.35 14.74
CA SER A 374 -8.86 -2.00 13.31
C SER A 374 -7.64 -1.08 13.17
N PHE A 375 -6.50 -1.63 12.76
CA PHE A 375 -5.29 -0.85 12.47
C PHE A 375 -5.21 -0.66 10.96
N SER A 376 -5.39 0.58 10.48
CA SER A 376 -5.24 0.92 9.06
C SER A 376 -3.86 1.52 8.81
N PHE A 377 -3.09 0.85 7.94
CA PHE A 377 -1.80 1.30 7.43
C PHE A 377 -1.95 2.02 6.08
N GLN A 378 -3.10 2.63 5.81
CA GLN A 378 -3.30 3.34 4.55
C GLN A 378 -2.79 4.77 4.67
N GLU A 379 -1.81 5.10 3.83
CA GLU A 379 -1.35 6.45 3.63
C GLU A 379 -2.43 7.30 2.93
N ASP A 380 -2.68 8.50 3.45
CA ASP A 380 -3.50 9.52 2.81
C ASP A 380 -2.82 10.87 2.97
N PHE A 381 -2.35 11.41 1.84
CA PHE A 381 -1.62 12.68 1.77
C PHE A 381 -2.54 13.89 1.52
N LEU A 382 -3.83 13.68 1.25
CA LEU A 382 -4.81 14.76 1.14
C LEU A 382 -5.30 15.17 2.54
N PHE A 383 -5.53 14.18 3.41
CA PHE A 383 -5.93 14.38 4.79
C PHE A 383 -4.73 14.51 5.75
N THR A 384 -3.68 15.23 5.34
CA THR A 384 -2.58 15.70 6.20
C THR A 384 -2.69 17.20 6.44
N LYS A 385 -1.93 17.73 7.42
CA LYS A 385 -1.90 19.17 7.67
C LYS A 385 -1.65 19.95 6.37
N GLU A 386 -0.62 19.54 5.65
CA GLU A 386 -0.14 20.14 4.40
C GLU A 386 -1.12 19.89 3.22
N GLY A 387 -1.78 18.72 3.19
CA GLY A 387 -2.84 18.42 2.23
C GLY A 387 -4.06 19.33 2.40
N ILE A 388 -4.54 19.53 3.63
CA ILE A 388 -5.65 20.43 3.95
C ILE A 388 -5.27 21.90 3.73
N GLN A 389 -4.01 22.28 3.97
CA GLN A 389 -3.51 23.61 3.58
C GLN A 389 -3.58 23.81 2.07
N SER A 390 -3.27 22.78 1.28
CA SER A 390 -3.43 22.84 -0.18
C SER A 390 -4.90 23.07 -0.57
N VAL A 391 -5.85 22.42 0.11
CA VAL A 391 -7.30 22.66 -0.07
C VAL A 391 -7.66 24.12 0.23
N PHE A 392 -7.28 24.66 1.39
CA PHE A 392 -7.59 26.05 1.76
C PHE A 392 -6.92 27.07 0.85
N SER A 393 -5.73 26.75 0.34
CA SER A 393 -5.04 27.55 -0.65
C SER A 393 -5.80 27.56 -1.98
N SER A 394 -6.56 26.52 -2.32
CA SER A 394 -7.37 26.43 -3.54
C SER A 394 -8.79 27.00 -3.39
N LEU A 395 -9.15 27.56 -2.24
CA LEU A 395 -10.44 28.25 -2.08
C LEU A 395 -10.36 29.69 -2.63
N SER A 396 -11.43 30.13 -3.29
CA SER A 396 -11.70 31.55 -3.58
C SER A 396 -11.91 32.32 -2.26
N ARG A 397 -11.99 33.65 -2.31
CA ARG A 397 -12.09 34.48 -1.08
C ARG A 397 -13.33 34.16 -0.24
N GLU A 398 -14.44 33.82 -0.89
CA GLU A 398 -15.70 33.41 -0.26
C GLU A 398 -15.92 31.90 -0.35
N GLY A 399 -14.91 31.14 -0.80
CA GLY A 399 -15.03 29.73 -1.09
C GLY A 399 -15.19 28.87 0.16
N VAL A 400 -15.84 27.72 0.00
CA VAL A 400 -16.09 26.75 1.07
C VAL A 400 -15.51 25.37 0.72
N ALA A 401 -14.80 24.76 1.68
CA ALA A 401 -14.48 23.34 1.63
C ALA A 401 -15.52 22.56 2.43
N VAL A 402 -16.08 21.51 1.82
CA VAL A 402 -17.12 20.65 2.40
C VAL A 402 -16.58 19.24 2.54
N PHE A 403 -16.47 18.77 3.78
CA PHE A 403 -16.03 17.43 4.10
C PHE A 403 -17.25 16.58 4.48
N SER A 404 -17.52 15.54 3.70
CA SER A 404 -18.56 14.56 4.02
C SER A 404 -17.99 13.38 4.79
N LEU A 405 -18.64 13.01 5.90
CA LEU A 405 -18.20 11.91 6.75
C LEU A 405 -19.37 11.17 7.41
N PHE A 406 -19.15 9.90 7.70
CA PHE A 406 -19.99 9.17 8.65
C PHE A 406 -19.60 9.52 10.09
N LEU A 407 -20.59 9.58 10.97
CA LEU A 407 -20.40 9.79 12.40
C LEU A 407 -20.23 8.46 13.13
N GLN A 408 -19.19 8.34 13.96
CA GLN A 408 -18.92 7.14 14.77
C GLN A 408 -19.35 7.35 16.22
N ASN A 409 -19.88 6.31 16.85
CA ASN A 409 -20.15 6.29 18.27
C ASN A 409 -19.31 5.18 18.93
N PRO A 410 -18.30 5.49 19.76
CA PRO A 410 -17.90 6.83 20.23
C PRO A 410 -17.23 7.73 19.15
N PRO A 411 -17.28 9.08 19.29
CA PRO A 411 -16.72 10.02 18.31
C PRO A 411 -15.22 9.82 18.05
N ALA A 412 -14.84 9.68 16.78
CA ALA A 412 -13.46 9.45 16.36
C ALA A 412 -13.05 10.25 15.12
N VAL A 413 -13.78 10.11 13.99
CA VAL A 413 -13.41 10.78 12.73
C VAL A 413 -13.63 12.27 12.82
N LEU A 414 -14.83 12.70 13.24
CA LEU A 414 -15.15 14.12 13.39
C LEU A 414 -14.14 14.88 14.26
N PRO A 415 -13.83 14.46 15.50
CA PRO A 415 -12.86 15.20 16.32
C PRO A 415 -11.45 15.23 15.72
N LYS A 416 -11.00 14.14 15.09
CA LYS A 416 -9.69 14.12 14.40
C LYS A 416 -9.67 15.08 13.22
N LEU A 417 -10.76 15.17 12.45
CA LEU A 417 -10.93 16.10 11.35
C LEU A 417 -10.95 17.57 11.83
N VAL A 418 -11.65 17.86 12.93
CA VAL A 418 -11.65 19.22 13.53
C VAL A 418 -10.27 19.61 14.03
N ASN A 419 -9.54 18.71 14.69
CA ASN A 419 -8.13 18.94 15.07
C ASN A 419 -7.26 19.24 13.85
N LEU A 420 -7.42 18.47 12.78
CA LEU A 420 -6.69 18.65 11.53
C LEU A 420 -6.97 20.01 10.89
N VAL A 421 -8.25 20.36 10.73
CA VAL A 421 -8.68 21.65 10.19
C VAL A 421 -8.16 22.81 11.05
N LYS A 422 -8.25 22.70 12.39
CA LYS A 422 -7.74 23.72 13.32
C LYS A 422 -6.22 23.89 13.21
N GLU A 423 -5.45 22.80 13.10
CA GLU A 423 -3.99 22.88 12.97
C GLU A 423 -3.53 23.33 11.56
N SER A 424 -4.33 23.08 10.52
CA SER A 424 -4.08 23.52 9.14
C SER A 424 -4.47 24.96 8.87
N TRP A 425 -5.26 25.61 9.74
CA TRP A 425 -5.76 26.96 9.52
C TRP A 425 -4.68 28.03 9.75
N GLU A 426 -4.32 28.80 8.72
CA GLU A 426 -3.25 29.83 8.78
C GLU A 426 -3.75 31.26 8.49
N GLU A 427 -5.05 31.48 8.31
CA GLU A 427 -5.64 32.76 7.88
C GLU A 427 -5.69 33.84 9.02
N GLY A 428 -4.96 33.63 10.12
CA GLY A 428 -4.78 34.58 11.24
C GLY A 428 -6.01 34.78 12.15
N GLU A 429 -7.22 34.58 11.64
CA GLU A 429 -8.47 34.59 12.41
C GLU A 429 -8.78 33.24 13.07
N ARG A 430 -9.66 33.28 14.08
CA ARG A 430 -10.15 32.12 14.82
C ARG A 430 -11.01 31.23 13.92
N VAL A 431 -10.57 29.98 13.69
CA VAL A 431 -11.26 28.98 12.85
C VAL A 431 -12.73 28.76 13.26
N GLU A 432 -13.05 29.01 14.52
CA GLU A 432 -14.38 28.95 15.12
C GLU A 432 -15.43 29.79 14.37
N LYS A 433 -15.02 30.92 13.76
CA LYS A 433 -15.91 31.79 12.98
C LYS A 433 -16.14 31.33 11.54
N HIS A 434 -15.31 30.41 11.07
CA HIS A 434 -15.29 29.89 9.70
C HIS A 434 -15.91 28.49 9.58
N LEU A 435 -16.06 27.81 10.72
CA LEU A 435 -16.52 26.43 10.82
C LEU A 435 -18.03 26.33 11.03
N MET A 436 -18.67 25.45 10.26
CA MET A 436 -20.04 25.02 10.47
C MET A 436 -20.14 23.51 10.26
N ILE A 437 -20.89 22.81 11.11
CA ILE A 437 -21.04 21.36 11.06
C ILE A 437 -22.53 21.02 11.17
N ILE A 438 -23.04 20.38 10.13
CA ILE A 438 -24.45 19.98 10.01
C ILE A 438 -24.50 18.47 9.86
N LYS A 439 -25.49 17.82 10.46
CA LYS A 439 -25.66 16.37 10.39
C LYS A 439 -27.10 15.96 10.10
N ASN A 440 -27.25 14.72 9.66
CA ASN A 440 -28.48 13.96 9.79
C ASN A 440 -28.25 12.82 10.81
N LEU A 441 -28.93 11.68 10.63
CA LEU A 441 -28.85 10.52 11.53
C LEU A 441 -27.41 10.00 11.72
N ASP A 442 -26.67 9.79 10.63
CA ASP A 442 -25.39 9.09 10.62
C ASP A 442 -24.32 9.75 9.73
N CYS A 443 -24.69 10.73 8.91
CA CYS A 443 -23.81 11.52 8.05
C CYS A 443 -23.68 12.96 8.57
N ALA A 444 -22.52 13.56 8.39
CA ALA A 444 -22.27 14.96 8.66
C ALA A 444 -21.50 15.63 7.52
N LEU A 445 -21.76 16.93 7.35
CA LEU A 445 -20.94 17.84 6.57
C LEU A 445 -20.22 18.79 7.52
N LEU A 446 -18.89 18.77 7.47
CA LEU A 446 -18.06 19.81 8.05
C LEU A 446 -17.73 20.81 6.95
N MET A 447 -18.11 22.07 7.14
CA MET A 447 -17.92 23.16 6.20
C MET A 447 -16.97 24.19 6.78
N ILE A 448 -15.96 24.57 6.00
CA ILE A 448 -15.01 25.62 6.34
C ILE A 448 -15.03 26.66 5.23
N LYS A 449 -15.48 27.87 5.57
CA LYS A 449 -15.51 29.02 4.66
C LYS A 449 -14.25 29.86 4.83
N LYS A 450 -13.67 30.34 3.73
CA LYS A 450 -12.45 31.16 3.78
C LYS A 450 -12.68 32.52 4.47
N SER A 451 -13.82 33.13 4.23
CA SER A 451 -14.34 34.27 5.00
C SER A 451 -15.19 33.79 6.19
N PRO A 452 -15.37 34.61 7.24
CA PRO A 452 -16.30 34.29 8.32
C PRO A 452 -17.74 34.11 7.79
N TRP A 453 -18.52 33.25 8.42
CA TRP A 453 -19.94 33.09 8.06
C TRP A 453 -20.72 34.37 8.35
N GLU A 454 -21.45 34.88 7.34
CA GLU A 454 -22.28 36.06 7.51
C GLU A 454 -23.59 35.73 8.24
N GLU A 455 -24.16 36.70 8.97
CA GLU A 455 -25.45 36.52 9.64
C GLU A 455 -26.58 36.16 8.66
N LYS A 456 -26.54 36.68 7.42
CA LYS A 456 -27.53 36.36 6.38
C LYS A 456 -27.44 34.91 5.94
N GLU A 457 -26.22 34.42 5.72
CA GLU A 457 -25.94 33.03 5.36
C GLU A 457 -26.37 32.09 6.49
N LEU A 458 -26.01 32.44 7.74
CA LEU A 458 -26.37 31.66 8.91
C LEU A 458 -27.90 31.59 9.10
N LYS A 459 -28.62 32.69 8.88
CA LYS A 459 -30.08 32.72 8.93
C LYS A 459 -30.68 31.79 7.87
N LYS A 460 -30.21 31.85 6.61
CA LYS A 460 -30.67 30.98 5.52
C LYS A 460 -30.36 29.50 5.81
N MET A 461 -29.17 29.19 6.32
CA MET A 461 -28.79 27.84 6.76
C MET A 461 -29.73 27.33 7.86
N LYS A 462 -30.00 28.14 8.91
CA LYS A 462 -30.91 27.76 10.00
C LYS A 462 -32.32 27.45 9.52
N GLU A 463 -32.86 28.27 8.61
CA GLU A 463 -34.18 28.04 8.01
C GLU A 463 -34.23 26.72 7.24
N LYS A 464 -33.19 26.41 6.45
CA LYS A 464 -33.10 25.17 5.67
C LYS A 464 -32.89 23.93 6.53
N VAL A 465 -31.96 23.97 7.49
CA VAL A 465 -31.72 22.87 8.44
C VAL A 465 -32.99 22.52 9.19
N LYS A 466 -33.74 23.53 9.67
CA LYS A 466 -35.04 23.32 10.31
C LYS A 466 -36.09 22.74 9.35
N LYS A 467 -36.17 23.25 8.12
CA LYS A 467 -37.11 22.76 7.10
C LYS A 467 -36.88 21.29 6.77
N GLU A 468 -35.62 20.86 6.71
CA GLU A 468 -35.23 19.49 6.33
C GLU A 468 -35.05 18.53 7.52
N CYS A 469 -35.39 18.95 8.74
CA CYS A 469 -35.17 18.16 9.96
C CYS A 469 -33.70 17.67 10.08
N PHE A 470 -32.75 18.47 9.59
CA PHE A 470 -31.33 18.29 9.88
C PHE A 470 -31.00 18.89 11.24
N ASP A 471 -29.74 18.76 11.65
CA ASP A 471 -29.30 19.19 12.96
C ASP A 471 -27.92 19.84 12.91
N PHE A 472 -27.67 20.81 13.78
CA PHE A 472 -26.34 21.40 13.92
C PHE A 472 -25.53 20.63 14.94
N ILE A 473 -24.28 20.31 14.63
CA ILE A 473 -23.27 19.99 15.64
C ILE A 473 -22.59 21.27 16.10
N TYR A 474 -22.29 22.18 15.17
CA TYR A 474 -21.63 23.44 15.47
C TYR A 474 -21.94 24.50 14.41
N TYR A 475 -22.05 25.76 14.81
CA TYR A 475 -21.92 26.93 13.96
C TYR A 475 -21.40 28.09 14.83
N PRO A 476 -20.91 29.21 14.26
CA PRO A 476 -20.35 30.31 15.06
C PRO A 476 -21.35 30.84 16.11
N ASP A 477 -20.93 30.92 17.36
CA ASP A 477 -21.74 31.39 18.50
C ASP A 477 -23.02 30.56 18.79
N ILE A 478 -23.02 29.28 18.40
CA ILE A 478 -24.10 28.33 18.75
C ILE A 478 -24.25 28.16 20.27
N LYS A 479 -25.48 27.94 20.73
CA LYS A 479 -25.77 27.54 22.12
C LYS A 479 -25.94 26.02 22.21
N GLU A 480 -25.51 25.40 23.31
CA GLU A 480 -25.65 23.95 23.54
C GLU A 480 -27.10 23.44 23.36
N GLU A 481 -28.09 24.26 23.71
CA GLU A 481 -29.52 23.95 23.57
C GLU A 481 -29.94 23.76 22.10
N GLU A 482 -29.26 24.43 21.17
CA GLU A 482 -29.57 24.44 19.74
C GLU A 482 -28.80 23.36 18.96
N ALA A 483 -27.73 22.81 19.53
CA ALA A 483 -26.95 21.75 18.91
C ALA A 483 -27.61 20.40 19.13
N GLU A 484 -27.63 19.49 18.16
CA GLU A 484 -28.12 18.11 18.34
C GLU A 484 -29.54 18.00 18.96
N VAL A 485 -30.50 18.74 18.42
CA VAL A 485 -31.90 18.78 18.88
C VAL A 485 -32.74 17.65 18.25
N VAL A 486 -32.64 17.46 16.94
CA VAL A 486 -33.43 16.47 16.19
C VAL A 486 -32.86 15.07 16.42
N PHE A 487 -31.56 14.92 16.15
CA PHE A 487 -30.83 13.67 16.36
C PHE A 487 -30.05 13.78 17.66
N ASN A 488 -30.74 13.70 18.79
CA ASN A 488 -30.15 13.91 20.11
C ASN A 488 -29.17 12.79 20.48
N THR A 489 -27.86 13.09 20.44
CA THR A 489 -26.79 12.19 20.90
C THR A 489 -26.26 12.54 22.29
N GLN A 490 -27.11 13.14 23.14
CA GLN A 490 -26.75 13.73 24.43
C GLN A 490 -25.74 14.88 24.31
N LYS A 491 -25.82 15.63 23.19
CA LYS A 491 -24.92 16.74 22.84
C LYS A 491 -23.44 16.33 22.77
N ARG A 492 -23.17 15.04 22.53
CA ARG A 492 -21.82 14.48 22.64
C ARG A 492 -20.88 15.02 21.56
N TYR A 493 -21.35 15.16 20.33
CA TYR A 493 -20.52 15.70 19.25
C TYR A 493 -20.29 17.20 19.46
N TYR A 494 -21.33 17.94 19.86
CA TYR A 494 -21.21 19.37 20.17
C TYR A 494 -20.10 19.64 21.21
N ARG A 495 -20.18 19.01 22.38
CA ARG A 495 -19.20 19.21 23.48
C ARG A 495 -17.78 18.84 23.06
N VAL A 496 -17.64 17.78 22.26
CA VAL A 496 -16.33 17.36 21.73
C VAL A 496 -15.77 18.38 20.74
N VAL A 497 -16.59 18.93 19.86
CA VAL A 497 -16.14 19.97 18.93
C VAL A 497 -15.80 21.25 19.70
N GLU A 498 -16.68 21.69 20.59
CA GLU A 498 -16.49 22.89 21.41
C GLU A 498 -15.20 22.81 22.24
N GLY A 499 -14.96 21.70 22.95
CA GLY A 499 -13.74 21.48 23.73
C GLY A 499 -12.47 21.56 22.86
N ILE A 500 -12.47 20.94 21.67
CA ILE A 500 -11.34 21.04 20.72
C ILE A 500 -11.09 22.49 20.33
N LEU A 501 -12.14 23.23 19.98
CA LEU A 501 -12.03 24.62 19.55
C LEU A 501 -11.49 25.50 20.69
N GLN A 502 -11.96 25.30 21.93
CA GLN A 502 -11.47 25.99 23.12
C GLN A 502 -10.04 25.58 23.54
N GLY A 503 -9.48 24.51 22.96
CA GLY A 503 -8.12 24.04 23.24
C GLY A 503 -8.02 23.08 24.42
N GLU A 504 -9.14 22.46 24.80
CA GLU A 504 -9.17 21.40 25.80
C GLU A 504 -8.55 20.11 25.26
N ASP A 505 -7.83 19.37 26.11
CA ASP A 505 -7.36 18.02 25.77
C ASP A 505 -8.48 17.01 26.01
N ILE A 506 -9.08 16.53 24.92
CA ILE A 506 -10.21 15.61 25.00
C ILE A 506 -9.70 14.21 25.31
N GLU A 507 -10.13 13.69 26.47
CA GLU A 507 -9.92 12.30 26.82
C GLU A 507 -10.70 11.39 25.87
N SER A 508 -10.01 10.88 24.86
CA SER A 508 -10.54 9.95 23.87
C SER A 508 -9.85 8.59 23.96
N THR A 509 -10.61 7.53 23.67
CA THR A 509 -10.05 6.19 23.50
C THR A 509 -9.24 6.06 22.21
N PHE A 510 -9.43 6.95 21.24
CA PHE A 510 -8.82 6.91 19.90
C PHE A 510 -7.71 7.94 19.69
N ASP A 511 -6.73 7.66 18.84
CA ASP A 511 -5.71 8.63 18.43
C ASP A 511 -6.33 9.72 17.53
N LEU A 512 -6.43 10.94 18.08
CA LEU A 512 -7.04 12.10 17.42
C LEU A 512 -6.00 13.10 16.92
N ARG A 513 -4.71 12.74 16.95
CA ARG A 513 -3.63 13.62 16.51
C ARG A 513 -3.77 13.91 15.01
N PRO A 514 -3.65 15.18 14.59
CA PRO A 514 -3.71 15.52 13.17
C PRO A 514 -2.47 14.96 12.46
N PRO A 515 -2.66 14.23 11.34
CA PRO A 515 -1.55 13.69 10.55
C PRO A 515 -0.81 14.80 9.78
N ARG A 516 0.44 14.52 9.42
CA ARG A 516 1.32 15.37 8.60
C ARG A 516 1.90 14.53 7.48
N ASP A 517 2.54 15.13 6.48
CA ASP A 517 3.17 14.36 5.39
C ASP A 517 4.24 13.38 5.84
N ASN A 518 4.95 13.72 6.92
CA ASN A 518 5.91 12.82 7.53
C ASN A 518 5.23 11.60 8.20
N ARG A 519 3.93 11.68 8.52
CA ARG A 519 3.10 10.64 9.16
C ARG A 519 1.67 10.65 8.57
N PRO A 520 1.46 10.18 7.33
CA PRO A 520 0.24 10.42 6.55
C PRO A 520 -0.88 9.41 6.86
N TYR A 521 -1.19 9.16 8.14
CA TYR A 521 -2.11 8.08 8.53
C TYR A 521 -3.40 8.63 9.17
N PHE A 522 -4.29 9.23 8.36
CA PHE A 522 -5.56 9.79 8.83
C PHE A 522 -6.49 8.71 9.41
N SER A 523 -6.62 7.56 8.74
CA SER A 523 -7.51 6.47 9.17
C SER A 523 -6.96 5.63 10.36
N ASN A 524 -5.79 5.98 10.89
CA ASN A 524 -5.25 5.35 12.09
C ASN A 524 -5.80 6.01 13.37
N PHE A 525 -6.73 5.32 14.03
CA PHE A 525 -7.34 5.72 15.30
C PHE A 525 -6.79 4.94 16.50
N PHE A 526 -5.79 4.08 16.30
CA PHE A 526 -5.36 3.12 17.29
C PHE A 526 -4.50 3.76 18.40
N ARG A 527 -4.79 3.40 19.66
CA ARG A 527 -3.92 3.65 20.83
C ARG A 527 -3.47 2.34 21.46
N LEU A 528 -2.24 2.30 21.98
CA LEU A 528 -1.70 1.14 22.70
C LEU A 528 -2.57 0.69 23.90
N ARG A 529 -3.30 1.62 24.54
CA ARG A 529 -4.22 1.29 25.65
C ARG A 529 -5.40 0.41 25.18
N GLN A 530 -5.79 0.48 23.91
CA GLN A 530 -6.87 -0.31 23.33
C GLN A 530 -6.50 -1.79 23.11
N LEU A 531 -5.23 -2.17 23.25
CA LEU A 531 -4.77 -3.57 23.09
C LEU A 531 -5.58 -4.54 23.95
N ARG A 532 -5.83 -4.16 25.20
CA ARG A 532 -6.60 -4.97 26.15
C ARG A 532 -8.05 -5.13 25.71
N GLU A 533 -8.66 -4.04 25.26
CA GLU A 533 -10.05 -4.05 24.77
C GLU A 533 -10.19 -4.85 23.47
N ALA A 534 -9.24 -4.71 22.55
CA ALA A 534 -9.17 -5.49 21.31
C ALA A 534 -9.02 -6.99 21.60
N TRP A 535 -8.28 -7.36 22.64
CA TRP A 535 -8.15 -8.76 23.08
C TRP A 535 -9.47 -9.32 23.62
N VAL A 536 -10.20 -8.56 24.43
CA VAL A 536 -11.48 -8.99 25.03
C VAL A 536 -12.60 -9.14 23.98
N ASN A 537 -12.56 -8.33 22.93
CA ASN A 537 -13.54 -8.32 21.84
C ASN A 537 -13.19 -9.27 20.68
N LEU A 538 -12.07 -10.00 20.78
CA LEU A 538 -11.55 -10.87 19.74
C LEU A 538 -12.57 -11.97 19.36
N GLY A 539 -12.91 -12.02 18.07
CA GLY A 539 -13.88 -12.99 17.52
C GLY A 539 -15.34 -12.76 17.90
N LYS A 540 -15.66 -11.66 18.59
CA LYS A 540 -17.05 -11.33 19.01
C LYS A 540 -17.76 -10.34 18.07
N ARG A 541 -17.08 -9.91 17.00
CA ARG A 541 -17.58 -8.89 16.07
C ARG A 541 -17.64 -9.43 14.65
N TRP A 542 -18.55 -8.87 13.86
CA TRP A 542 -18.84 -9.27 12.48
C TRP A 542 -17.85 -8.69 11.44
N LEU A 543 -16.74 -8.08 11.88
CA LEU A 543 -15.71 -7.52 11.00
C LEU A 543 -14.70 -8.62 10.56
N PRO A 544 -13.97 -8.43 9.45
CA PRO A 544 -12.86 -9.30 9.09
C PRO A 544 -11.90 -9.47 10.26
N PHE A 545 -11.46 -10.70 10.50
CA PHE A 545 -10.63 -11.06 11.66
C PHE A 545 -11.23 -10.60 13.00
N GLY A 546 -12.57 -10.57 13.13
CA GLY A 546 -13.27 -10.24 14.36
C GLY A 546 -13.00 -8.84 14.93
N GLY A 547 -12.54 -7.90 14.09
CA GLY A 547 -12.19 -6.53 14.50
C GLY A 547 -10.83 -6.40 15.18
N SER A 548 -9.97 -7.44 15.14
CA SER A 548 -8.64 -7.45 15.78
C SER A 548 -7.50 -7.43 14.77
N GLY A 549 -7.64 -6.70 13.66
CA GLY A 549 -6.62 -6.58 12.61
C GLY A 549 -5.21 -6.29 13.16
N PHE A 550 -5.11 -5.49 14.22
CA PHE A 550 -3.84 -5.26 14.92
C PHE A 550 -3.21 -6.54 15.49
N TRP A 551 -3.98 -7.34 16.23
CA TRP A 551 -3.49 -8.58 16.84
C TRP A 551 -3.11 -9.62 15.79
N LEU A 552 -3.79 -9.63 14.64
CA LEU A 552 -3.38 -10.43 13.51
C LEU A 552 -2.02 -9.99 12.97
N VAL A 553 -1.81 -8.69 12.74
CA VAL A 553 -0.53 -8.15 12.26
C VAL A 553 0.59 -8.47 13.26
N VAL A 554 0.35 -8.30 14.56
CA VAL A 554 1.31 -8.67 15.60
C VAL A 554 1.57 -10.18 15.64
N LEU A 555 0.53 -11.01 15.53
CA LEU A 555 0.68 -12.46 15.49
C LEU A 555 1.54 -12.90 14.32
N ILE A 556 1.25 -12.37 13.12
CA ILE A 556 2.02 -12.63 11.91
C ILE A 556 3.46 -12.16 12.07
N LEU A 557 3.68 -10.95 12.60
CA LEU A 557 5.02 -10.41 12.90
C LEU A 557 5.80 -11.34 13.83
N VAL A 558 5.19 -11.76 14.95
CA VAL A 558 5.83 -12.65 15.93
C VAL A 558 6.12 -14.01 15.29
N LEU A 559 5.20 -14.59 14.54
CA LEU A 559 5.39 -15.87 13.86
C LEU A 559 6.52 -15.81 12.84
N VAL A 560 6.57 -14.75 12.03
CA VAL A 560 7.59 -14.55 11.00
C VAL A 560 8.96 -14.34 11.64
N ILE A 561 9.05 -13.53 12.70
CA ILE A 561 10.28 -13.34 13.47
C ILE A 561 10.73 -14.65 14.13
N ALA A 562 9.80 -15.37 14.77
CA ALA A 562 10.11 -16.64 15.42
C ALA A 562 10.60 -17.69 14.41
N LEU A 563 9.95 -17.78 13.25
CA LEU A 563 10.37 -18.66 12.17
C LEU A 563 11.73 -18.25 11.60
N ALA A 564 11.98 -16.95 11.42
CA ALA A 564 13.27 -16.42 11.00
C ALA A 564 14.38 -16.82 11.99
N PHE A 565 14.19 -16.56 13.28
CA PHE A 565 15.15 -16.97 14.32
C PHE A 565 15.37 -18.48 14.36
N PHE A 566 14.30 -19.26 14.29
CA PHE A 566 14.39 -20.73 14.26
C PHE A 566 15.24 -21.21 13.08
N LEU A 567 14.97 -20.69 11.88
CA LEU A 567 15.69 -21.05 10.66
C LEU A 567 17.15 -20.54 10.65
N ILE A 568 17.45 -19.39 11.26
CA ILE A 568 18.82 -18.89 11.44
C ILE A 568 19.65 -19.81 12.35
N LEU A 569 19.04 -20.29 13.44
CA LEU A 569 19.72 -21.09 14.46
C LEU A 569 19.88 -22.57 14.03
N PHE A 570 18.97 -23.07 13.20
CA PHE A 570 18.97 -24.45 12.72
C PHE A 570 20.29 -24.90 12.06
N PRO A 571 20.90 -24.16 11.10
CA PRO A 571 22.14 -24.55 10.44
C PRO A 571 23.41 -24.33 11.29
N GLN A 572 23.33 -23.63 12.44
CA GLN A 572 24.50 -23.29 13.26
C GLN A 572 24.91 -24.39 14.25
N LYS A 573 24.15 -25.48 14.35
CA LYS A 573 24.49 -26.66 15.16
C LYS A 573 25.69 -27.41 14.56
N GLY A 574 26.89 -26.86 14.73
CA GLY A 574 28.14 -27.44 14.23
C GLY A 574 29.35 -26.51 14.31
N GLU A 575 29.17 -25.19 14.42
CA GLU A 575 30.26 -24.21 14.57
C GLU A 575 30.75 -24.14 16.03
N LYS A 576 31.40 -25.21 16.52
CA LYS A 576 32.13 -25.17 17.80
C LYS A 576 33.58 -24.75 17.54
N GLY A 577 33.85 -23.45 17.53
CA GLY A 577 35.18 -22.88 17.34
C GLY A 577 35.21 -21.35 17.38
N ASN A 578 36.40 -20.75 17.47
CA ASN A 578 36.55 -19.30 17.48
C ASN A 578 36.34 -18.75 16.05
N ILE A 579 35.20 -18.10 15.80
CA ILE A 579 34.84 -17.58 14.46
C ILE A 579 35.82 -16.46 14.07
N PRO A 580 36.49 -16.54 12.90
CA PRO A 580 37.41 -15.49 12.44
C PRO A 580 36.73 -14.12 12.38
N SER A 581 37.46 -13.05 12.72
CA SER A 581 36.93 -11.68 12.67
C SER A 581 36.39 -11.32 11.28
N ALA A 582 37.04 -11.79 10.21
CA ALA A 582 36.59 -11.65 8.82
C ALA A 582 35.16 -12.19 8.60
N VAL A 583 34.88 -13.38 9.13
CA VAL A 583 33.55 -14.02 9.03
C VAL A 583 32.49 -13.22 9.79
N LYS A 584 32.82 -12.69 10.97
CA LYS A 584 31.91 -11.82 11.74
C LYS A 584 31.59 -10.53 10.97
N ILE A 585 32.59 -9.91 10.35
CA ILE A 585 32.43 -8.70 9.54
C ILE A 585 31.51 -8.97 8.34
N LEU A 586 31.70 -10.07 7.61
CA LEU A 586 30.89 -10.41 6.45
C LEU A 586 29.44 -10.78 6.84
N LYS A 587 29.23 -11.50 7.95
CA LYS A 587 27.88 -11.74 8.52
C LYS A 587 27.19 -10.42 8.88
N GLY A 588 27.89 -9.52 9.59
CA GLY A 588 27.38 -8.18 9.91
C GLY A 588 27.09 -7.33 8.67
N GLY A 589 27.93 -7.44 7.64
CA GLY A 589 27.71 -6.83 6.34
C GLY A 589 26.39 -7.30 5.71
N GLY A 590 26.12 -8.60 5.68
CA GLY A 590 24.86 -9.16 5.14
C GLY A 590 23.62 -8.71 5.89
N MET A 591 23.70 -8.58 7.22
CA MET A 591 22.64 -8.03 8.05
C MET A 591 22.36 -6.56 7.68
N LEU A 592 23.41 -5.73 7.61
CA LEU A 592 23.27 -4.30 7.29
C LEU A 592 22.71 -4.07 5.88
N THR A 593 23.13 -4.86 4.88
CA THR A 593 22.59 -4.73 3.53
C THR A 593 21.12 -5.13 3.46
N GLY A 594 20.68 -6.09 4.28
CA GLY A 594 19.28 -6.51 4.33
C GLY A 594 18.40 -5.44 4.97
N VAL A 595 18.82 -4.94 6.13
CA VAL A 595 18.10 -3.85 6.80
C VAL A 595 18.08 -2.59 5.93
N GLY A 596 19.24 -2.17 5.43
CA GLY A 596 19.41 -0.91 4.70
C GLY A 596 18.64 -0.86 3.39
N PHE A 597 18.66 -1.93 2.59
CA PHE A 597 17.98 -1.95 1.29
C PHE A 597 16.46 -1.89 1.46
N MET A 598 15.87 -2.75 2.29
CA MET A 598 14.41 -2.74 2.52
C MET A 598 13.93 -1.47 3.20
N MET A 599 14.71 -0.93 4.14
CA MET A 599 14.34 0.30 4.83
C MET A 599 14.31 1.49 3.87
N MET A 600 15.30 1.56 2.99
CA MET A 600 15.37 2.56 1.93
C MET A 600 14.22 2.41 0.95
N GLU A 601 13.99 1.21 0.43
CA GLU A 601 12.94 0.93 -0.53
C GLU A 601 11.55 1.36 -0.03
N ILE A 602 11.15 0.93 1.17
CA ILE A 602 9.82 1.22 1.71
C ILE A 602 9.68 2.70 2.07
N SER A 603 10.71 3.31 2.64
CA SER A 603 10.67 4.74 2.97
C SER A 603 10.57 5.62 1.73
N LEU A 604 11.28 5.23 0.66
CA LEU A 604 11.20 5.91 -0.63
C LEU A 604 9.85 5.67 -1.30
N PHE A 605 9.30 4.46 -1.23
CA PHE A 605 7.97 4.18 -1.77
C PHE A 605 6.93 5.17 -1.24
N ILE A 606 6.83 5.30 0.08
CA ILE A 606 5.85 6.18 0.72
C ILE A 606 6.12 7.64 0.34
N LYS A 607 7.39 8.08 0.34
CA LYS A 607 7.72 9.48 0.00
C LYS A 607 7.50 9.82 -1.47
N LEU A 608 7.70 8.86 -2.38
CA LEU A 608 7.44 9.03 -3.81
C LEU A 608 5.94 8.97 -4.12
N GLU A 609 5.18 8.17 -3.38
CA GLU A 609 3.72 8.10 -3.49
C GLU A 609 3.09 9.46 -3.23
N MET A 610 3.57 10.19 -2.24
CA MET A 610 3.14 11.57 -1.99
C MET A 610 3.32 12.52 -3.19
N ILE A 611 4.35 12.31 -4.03
CA ILE A 611 4.69 13.19 -5.15
C ILE A 611 3.93 12.79 -6.43
N VAL A 612 3.82 11.48 -6.67
CA VAL A 612 3.23 10.90 -7.88
C VAL A 612 1.73 10.63 -7.68
N GLY A 613 1.36 10.09 -6.53
CA GLY A 613 0.01 9.95 -6.03
C GLY A 613 -0.74 8.68 -6.41
N LEU A 614 -0.17 7.84 -7.28
CA LEU A 614 -0.79 6.60 -7.73
C LEU A 614 0.01 5.41 -7.16
N PRO A 615 -0.44 4.76 -6.06
CA PRO A 615 0.40 3.89 -5.24
C PRO A 615 0.98 2.71 -6.02
N PHE A 616 0.13 1.97 -6.71
CA PHE A 616 0.52 0.79 -7.49
C PHE A 616 1.54 1.13 -8.60
N TYR A 617 1.31 2.22 -9.32
CA TYR A 617 2.20 2.68 -10.40
C TYR A 617 3.53 3.21 -9.85
N THR A 618 3.47 3.95 -8.75
CA THR A 618 4.66 4.49 -8.07
C THR A 618 5.54 3.37 -7.55
N PHE A 619 4.94 2.36 -6.90
CA PHE A 619 5.64 1.17 -6.42
C PHE A 619 6.29 0.40 -7.58
N SER A 620 5.54 0.15 -8.65
CA SER A 620 6.04 -0.56 -9.83
C SER A 620 7.23 0.15 -10.48
N LEU A 621 7.14 1.48 -10.64
CA LEU A 621 8.22 2.28 -11.21
C LEU A 621 9.43 2.35 -10.28
N LEU A 622 9.21 2.48 -8.97
CA LEU A 622 10.26 2.46 -7.96
C LEU A 622 11.05 1.16 -8.02
N LEU A 623 10.37 0.02 -7.95
CA LEU A 623 11.02 -1.27 -8.04
C LEU A 623 11.75 -1.47 -9.37
N LEU A 624 11.16 -1.05 -10.50
CA LEU A 624 11.82 -1.12 -11.80
C LEU A 624 13.16 -0.37 -11.78
N VAL A 625 13.16 0.89 -11.32
CA VAL A 625 14.38 1.72 -11.24
C VAL A 625 15.37 1.14 -10.24
N LEU A 626 14.93 0.77 -9.02
CA LEU A 626 15.80 0.19 -8.01
C LEU A 626 16.48 -1.08 -8.53
N LEU A 627 15.74 -2.00 -9.14
CA LEU A 627 16.26 -3.30 -9.56
C LEU A 627 17.15 -3.22 -10.81
N VAL A 628 16.77 -2.44 -11.83
CA VAL A 628 17.59 -2.27 -13.05
C VAL A 628 18.94 -1.65 -12.70
N PHE A 629 18.94 -0.53 -11.97
CA PHE A 629 20.17 0.17 -11.65
C PHE A 629 20.99 -0.56 -10.57
N SER A 630 20.36 -1.21 -9.59
CA SER A 630 21.08 -2.10 -8.67
C SER A 630 21.70 -3.28 -9.42
N GLY A 631 21.05 -3.80 -10.46
CA GLY A 631 21.58 -4.82 -11.36
C GLY A 631 22.84 -4.35 -12.09
N LEU A 632 22.84 -3.11 -12.59
CA LEU A 632 24.04 -2.47 -13.19
C LEU A 632 25.17 -2.30 -12.16
N GLY A 633 24.84 -1.92 -10.93
CA GLY A 633 25.78 -1.87 -9.80
C GLY A 633 26.41 -3.24 -9.54
N SER A 634 25.58 -4.29 -9.41
CA SER A 634 26.04 -5.67 -9.25
C SER A 634 26.97 -6.11 -10.37
N TRP A 635 26.66 -5.76 -11.61
CA TRP A 635 27.46 -6.12 -12.76
C TRP A 635 28.88 -5.51 -12.73
N ARG A 636 29.03 -4.31 -12.16
CA ARG A 636 30.35 -3.66 -11.92
C ARG A 636 31.19 -4.43 -10.89
N MET A 637 30.56 -5.15 -9.95
CA MET A 637 31.27 -5.93 -8.93
C MET A 637 31.98 -7.17 -9.49
N ARG A 638 31.78 -7.53 -10.77
CA ARG A 638 32.60 -8.56 -11.44
C ARG A 638 34.10 -8.23 -11.45
N ARG A 639 34.46 -6.95 -11.39
CA ARG A 639 35.86 -6.50 -11.32
C ARG A 639 36.38 -6.39 -9.87
N GLY A 640 35.54 -6.66 -8.87
CA GLY A 640 35.85 -6.36 -7.47
C GLY A 640 35.98 -4.86 -7.19
N LEU A 641 36.44 -4.56 -5.98
CA LEU A 641 36.78 -3.21 -5.52
C LEU A 641 38.15 -3.23 -4.84
N ASP A 642 38.97 -2.24 -5.15
CA ASP A 642 40.24 -2.04 -4.47
C ASP A 642 40.04 -1.22 -3.18
N PHE A 643 41.02 -1.26 -2.27
CA PHE A 643 40.94 -0.53 -1.00
C PHE A 643 40.69 0.98 -1.15
N ARG A 644 41.25 1.61 -2.21
CA ARG A 644 40.99 3.03 -2.53
C ARG A 644 39.54 3.27 -2.92
N GLU A 645 38.94 2.37 -3.69
CA GLU A 645 37.52 2.47 -4.09
C GLU A 645 36.60 2.26 -2.89
N VAL A 646 36.89 1.29 -2.02
CA VAL A 646 36.15 1.06 -0.76
C VAL A 646 36.17 2.31 0.13
N LYS A 647 37.33 2.97 0.29
CA LYS A 647 37.42 4.24 1.03
C LYS A 647 36.59 5.36 0.40
N LYS A 648 36.58 5.47 -0.93
CA LYS A 648 35.74 6.45 -1.63
C LYS A 648 34.26 6.17 -1.39
N LEU A 649 33.83 4.92 -1.52
CA LEU A 649 32.44 4.50 -1.34
C LEU A 649 31.95 4.67 0.10
N ALA A 650 32.83 4.55 1.09
CA ALA A 650 32.50 4.81 2.49
C ALA A 650 31.98 6.22 2.76
N TRP A 651 32.39 7.20 1.95
CA TRP A 651 31.88 8.57 2.03
C TRP A 651 30.85 8.87 0.95
N LEU A 652 31.09 8.42 -0.29
CA LEU A 652 30.22 8.71 -1.43
C LEU A 652 28.83 8.11 -1.28
N HIS A 653 28.71 6.84 -0.87
CA HIS A 653 27.41 6.19 -0.82
C HIS A 653 26.48 6.81 0.24
N PRO A 654 26.91 7.00 1.51
CA PRO A 654 26.08 7.70 2.49
C PRO A 654 25.81 9.16 2.10
N LEU A 655 26.77 9.86 1.49
CA LEU A 655 26.56 11.24 1.02
C LEU A 655 25.48 11.33 -0.05
N VAL A 656 25.49 10.42 -1.03
CA VAL A 656 24.47 10.40 -2.09
C VAL A 656 23.09 10.07 -1.51
N LEU A 657 23.00 9.13 -0.56
CA LEU A 657 21.76 8.84 0.16
C LEU A 657 21.26 10.07 0.94
N PHE A 658 22.14 10.70 1.72
CA PHE A 658 21.80 11.91 2.48
C PHE A 658 21.36 13.05 1.58
N ALA A 659 22.07 13.29 0.47
CA ALA A 659 21.73 14.31 -0.51
C ALA A 659 20.39 14.03 -1.18
N TYR A 660 20.09 12.77 -1.52
CA TYR A 660 18.81 12.39 -2.12
C TYR A 660 17.64 12.51 -1.12
N SER A 661 17.81 12.03 0.11
CA SER A 661 16.81 12.22 1.17
C SER A 661 16.56 13.71 1.45
N GLY A 662 17.62 14.52 1.55
CA GLY A 662 17.50 15.97 1.68
C GLY A 662 16.84 16.63 0.47
N PHE A 663 17.14 16.18 -0.74
CA PHE A 663 16.50 16.64 -1.98
C PHE A 663 14.98 16.40 -1.96
N LEU A 664 14.54 15.21 -1.55
CA LEU A 664 13.11 14.89 -1.45
C LEU A 664 12.39 15.74 -0.39
N LEU A 665 13.02 15.99 0.76
CA LEU A 665 12.43 16.78 1.84
C LEU A 665 12.40 18.28 1.53
N LEU A 666 13.46 18.83 0.91
CA LEU A 666 13.57 20.27 0.66
C LEU A 666 12.81 20.75 -0.57
N LEU A 667 12.60 19.88 -1.56
CA LEU A 667 11.95 20.24 -2.83
C LEU A 667 10.55 19.65 -2.99
N GLU A 668 10.02 19.00 -1.95
CA GLU A 668 8.69 18.38 -1.90
C GLU A 668 7.58 19.24 -2.54
N GLU A 669 7.38 20.46 -2.04
CA GLU A 669 6.35 21.38 -2.54
C GLU A 669 6.58 21.72 -4.02
N LYS A 670 7.82 22.00 -4.41
CA LYS A 670 8.19 22.30 -5.80
C LYS A 670 7.96 21.10 -6.72
N LEU A 671 8.20 19.88 -6.25
CA LEU A 671 7.98 18.65 -7.00
C LEU A 671 6.48 18.39 -7.22
N LEU A 672 5.61 18.79 -6.30
CA LEU A 672 4.15 18.72 -6.45
C LEU A 672 3.63 19.68 -7.52
N HIS A 673 4.20 20.88 -7.62
CA HIS A 673 3.84 21.87 -8.64
C HIS A 673 4.19 21.46 -10.07
N LEU A 674 5.21 20.60 -10.25
CA LEU A 674 5.59 20.13 -11.58
C LEU A 674 4.50 19.24 -12.21
N PRO A 675 4.32 19.31 -13.54
CA PRO A 675 3.53 18.32 -14.27
C PRO A 675 4.01 16.89 -13.98
N ILE A 676 3.13 15.90 -14.10
CA ILE A 676 3.42 14.50 -13.71
C ILE A 676 4.73 13.97 -14.30
N TRP A 677 4.96 14.18 -15.58
CA TRP A 677 6.19 13.76 -16.26
C TRP A 677 7.44 14.49 -15.76
N GLY A 678 7.30 15.78 -15.41
CA GLY A 678 8.37 16.57 -14.82
C GLY A 678 8.76 16.03 -13.44
N SER A 679 7.78 15.79 -12.56
CA SER A 679 8.03 15.21 -11.24
C SER A 679 8.65 13.81 -11.35
N LEU A 680 8.18 12.97 -12.28
CA LEU A 680 8.74 11.63 -12.49
C LEU A 680 10.22 11.70 -12.91
N LEU A 681 10.56 12.51 -13.93
CA LEU A 681 11.94 12.62 -14.39
C LEU A 681 12.88 13.18 -13.31
N VAL A 682 12.47 14.28 -12.66
CA VAL A 682 13.29 14.96 -11.66
C VAL A 682 13.49 14.11 -10.40
N THR A 683 12.54 13.23 -10.07
CA THR A 683 12.60 12.41 -8.86
C THR A 683 13.27 11.05 -9.08
N PHE A 684 13.00 10.39 -10.22
CA PHE A 684 13.51 9.04 -10.51
C PHE A 684 14.89 9.02 -11.20
N LEU A 685 15.28 10.09 -11.89
CA LEU A 685 16.61 10.14 -12.51
C LEU A 685 17.74 10.16 -11.47
N PRO A 686 17.70 10.96 -10.39
CA PRO A 686 18.69 10.87 -9.31
C PRO A 686 18.62 9.55 -8.54
N LEU A 687 17.41 8.99 -8.40
CA LEU A 687 17.18 7.68 -7.77
C LEU A 687 17.95 6.56 -8.48
N ALA A 688 18.09 6.62 -9.80
CA ALA A 688 18.90 5.67 -10.54
C ALA A 688 20.37 5.62 -10.05
N GLY A 689 20.94 6.77 -9.67
CA GLY A 689 22.27 6.85 -9.08
C GLY A 689 22.34 6.24 -7.68
N VAL A 690 21.32 6.50 -6.85
CA VAL A 690 21.17 5.87 -5.52
C VAL A 690 21.07 4.36 -5.66
N ALA A 691 20.18 3.88 -6.52
CA ALA A 691 19.96 2.47 -6.82
C ALA A 691 21.25 1.77 -7.30
N TYR A 692 22.00 2.41 -8.20
CA TYR A 692 23.27 1.89 -8.67
C TYR A 692 24.26 1.63 -7.53
N LEU A 693 24.40 2.58 -6.60
CA LEU A 693 25.27 2.43 -5.44
C LEU A 693 24.76 1.39 -4.44
N CYS A 694 23.44 1.29 -4.26
CA CYS A 694 22.79 0.28 -3.43
C CYS A 694 22.97 -1.15 -3.98
N GLY A 695 23.21 -1.29 -5.28
CA GLY A 695 23.52 -2.55 -5.95
C GLY A 695 24.95 -3.08 -5.75
N LEU A 696 25.87 -2.30 -5.18
CA LEU A 696 27.28 -2.70 -4.99
C LEU A 696 27.53 -3.59 -3.74
N PRO A 697 26.96 -3.30 -2.55
CA PRO A 697 27.31 -3.96 -1.29
C PRO A 697 27.13 -5.48 -1.27
N PHE A 698 25.98 -5.99 -1.73
CA PHE A 698 25.67 -7.41 -1.61
C PHE A 698 26.52 -8.30 -2.55
N PRO A 699 26.72 -7.93 -3.83
CA PRO A 699 27.64 -8.65 -4.71
C PRO A 699 29.12 -8.52 -4.31
N LEU A 700 29.51 -7.44 -3.64
CA LEU A 700 30.81 -7.36 -2.98
C LEU A 700 30.93 -8.43 -1.89
N LEU A 701 29.93 -8.54 -1.00
CA LEU A 701 29.91 -9.58 0.03
C LEU A 701 30.00 -10.99 -0.57
N SER A 702 29.28 -11.26 -1.66
CA SER A 702 29.35 -12.59 -2.30
C SER A 702 30.76 -12.90 -2.83
N ASN A 703 31.43 -11.93 -3.44
CA ASN A 703 32.81 -12.10 -3.89
C ASN A 703 33.76 -12.36 -2.72
N LEU A 704 33.65 -11.58 -1.64
CA LEU A 704 34.47 -11.76 -0.46
C LEU A 704 34.17 -13.08 0.26
N CYS A 705 32.93 -13.59 0.20
CA CYS A 705 32.57 -14.90 0.76
C CYS A 705 33.09 -16.06 -0.09
N SER A 706 33.34 -15.86 -1.38
CA SER A 706 33.80 -16.91 -2.30
C SER A 706 35.20 -17.45 -1.94
N THR A 707 35.98 -16.69 -1.15
CA THR A 707 37.29 -17.13 -0.63
C THR A 707 37.18 -18.06 0.58
N PHE A 708 35.98 -18.19 1.15
CA PHE A 708 35.67 -19.09 2.26
C PHE A 708 34.88 -20.31 1.77
N HIS A 709 34.56 -21.22 2.70
CA HIS A 709 33.79 -22.42 2.39
C HIS A 709 32.45 -22.07 1.70
N PRO A 710 32.03 -22.76 0.62
CA PRO A 710 30.82 -22.40 -0.17
C PRO A 710 29.53 -22.27 0.67
N ARG A 711 29.42 -23.04 1.76
CA ARG A 711 28.29 -22.97 2.71
C ARG A 711 28.18 -21.62 3.45
N PHE A 712 29.27 -20.87 3.56
CA PHE A 712 29.30 -19.62 4.31
C PHE A 712 28.43 -18.53 3.66
N PHE A 713 28.46 -18.42 2.33
CA PHE A 713 27.62 -17.46 1.62
C PHE A 713 26.13 -17.71 1.88
N GLY A 714 25.70 -18.98 1.95
CA GLY A 714 24.32 -19.32 2.32
C GLY A 714 23.89 -18.75 3.67
N GLN A 715 24.79 -18.69 4.66
CA GLN A 715 24.50 -18.06 5.95
C GLN A 715 24.38 -16.52 5.84
N VAL A 716 25.26 -15.87 5.06
CA VAL A 716 25.18 -14.43 4.82
C VAL A 716 23.90 -14.07 4.07
N PHE A 717 23.53 -14.89 3.07
CA PHE A 717 22.27 -14.80 2.33
C PHE A 717 21.05 -14.97 3.25
N ALA A 718 21.10 -15.94 4.18
CA ALA A 718 20.07 -16.16 5.18
C ALA A 718 19.87 -14.93 6.08
N TRP A 719 20.95 -14.44 6.71
CA TRP A 719 20.90 -13.25 7.56
C TRP A 719 20.39 -12.03 6.80
N ASN A 720 20.81 -11.85 5.56
CA ASN A 720 20.28 -10.78 4.70
C ASN A 720 18.76 -10.88 4.57
N GLY A 721 18.25 -12.04 4.11
CA GLY A 721 16.81 -12.25 3.93
C GLY A 721 15.99 -12.04 5.21
N PHE A 722 16.42 -12.60 6.34
CA PHE A 722 15.68 -12.46 7.60
C PHE A 722 15.70 -11.05 8.19
N LEU A 723 16.82 -10.33 8.07
CA LEU A 723 16.87 -8.93 8.54
C LEU A 723 16.08 -8.00 7.61
N SER A 724 16.00 -8.32 6.32
CA SER A 724 15.11 -7.63 5.37
C SER A 724 13.64 -7.75 5.80
N VAL A 725 13.22 -8.94 6.26
CA VAL A 725 11.86 -9.17 6.81
C VAL A 725 11.60 -8.32 8.05
N ILE A 726 12.55 -8.29 8.99
CA ILE A 726 12.40 -7.47 10.21
C ILE A 726 12.34 -5.99 9.84
N SER A 727 13.21 -5.56 8.92
CA SER A 727 13.32 -4.18 8.47
C SER A 727 12.02 -3.66 7.86
N SER A 728 11.39 -4.42 6.97
CA SER A 728 10.14 -4.00 6.32
C SER A 728 9.03 -3.71 7.33
N LEU A 729 8.93 -4.53 8.37
CA LEU A 729 7.95 -4.38 9.43
C LEU A 729 8.30 -3.23 10.39
N VAL A 730 9.59 -3.06 10.71
CA VAL A 730 10.08 -1.95 11.54
C VAL A 730 9.84 -0.61 10.86
N VAL A 731 10.06 -0.47 9.55
CA VAL A 731 9.82 0.80 8.84
C VAL A 731 8.38 1.26 8.94
N HIS A 732 7.41 0.36 8.71
CA HIS A 732 6.00 0.72 8.84
C HIS A 732 5.62 1.13 10.27
N LEU A 733 6.15 0.46 11.29
CA LEU A 733 5.92 0.90 12.68
C LEU A 733 6.55 2.27 12.93
N PHE A 734 7.75 2.51 12.41
CA PHE A 734 8.43 3.79 12.56
C PHE A 734 7.68 4.91 11.85
N SER A 735 7.23 4.70 10.61
CA SER A 735 6.45 5.69 9.86
C SER A 735 5.17 6.07 10.59
N VAL A 736 4.48 5.09 11.17
CA VAL A 736 3.22 5.32 11.88
C VAL A 736 3.42 6.02 13.21
N PHE A 737 4.49 5.76 13.99
CA PHE A 737 4.64 6.35 15.33
C PHE A 737 5.55 7.58 15.37
N TRP A 738 6.64 7.59 14.60
CA TRP A 738 7.67 8.62 14.62
C TRP A 738 7.89 9.34 13.28
N GLY A 739 7.28 8.86 12.20
CA GLY A 739 7.37 9.44 10.86
C GLY A 739 8.45 8.83 9.97
N LEU A 740 8.42 9.20 8.69
CA LEU A 740 9.23 8.68 7.58
C LEU A 740 10.65 9.24 7.51
N GLU A 741 10.89 10.42 8.06
CA GLU A 741 12.22 11.04 8.08
C GLU A 741 13.26 10.18 8.83
N ILE A 742 12.86 9.56 9.95
CA ILE A 742 13.76 8.73 10.75
C ILE A 742 14.31 7.54 9.95
N PRO A 743 13.48 6.66 9.35
CA PRO A 743 14.01 5.55 8.57
C PRO A 743 14.79 6.02 7.33
N LEU A 744 14.40 7.15 6.69
CA LEU A 744 15.17 7.73 5.57
C LEU A 744 16.62 8.07 5.98
N PHE A 745 16.82 8.71 7.13
CA PHE A 745 18.17 9.06 7.59
C PHE A 745 18.91 7.87 8.24
N LEU A 746 18.19 6.92 8.84
CA LEU A 746 18.80 5.73 9.43
C LEU A 746 19.53 4.87 8.38
N VAL A 747 19.00 4.83 7.15
CA VAL A 747 19.64 4.18 5.99
C VAL A 747 21.05 4.72 5.73
N VAL A 748 21.26 6.03 5.88
CA VAL A 748 22.59 6.67 5.71
C VAL A 748 23.59 6.09 6.70
N PHE A 749 23.21 5.96 7.97
CA PHE A 749 24.05 5.38 9.02
C PHE A 749 24.32 3.89 8.79
N ILE A 750 23.33 3.14 8.30
CA ILE A 750 23.47 1.71 7.98
C ILE A 750 24.53 1.50 6.89
N TYR A 751 24.44 2.22 5.77
CA TYR A 751 25.40 2.08 4.68
C TYR A 751 26.79 2.66 5.02
N LEU A 752 26.87 3.71 5.85
CA LEU A 752 28.14 4.18 6.39
C LEU A 752 28.81 3.08 7.22
N THR A 753 28.08 2.47 8.14
CA THR A 753 28.57 1.38 8.99
C THR A 753 29.01 0.18 8.14
N PHE A 754 28.25 -0.18 7.11
CA PHE A 754 28.60 -1.25 6.17
C PHE A 754 29.97 -0.98 5.52
N TRP A 755 30.19 0.21 4.97
CA TRP A 755 31.45 0.51 4.29
C TRP A 755 32.63 0.64 5.26
N LEU A 756 32.42 1.15 6.48
CA LEU A 756 33.45 1.16 7.53
C LEU A 756 33.88 -0.27 7.89
N LEU A 757 32.94 -1.20 7.99
CA LEU A 757 33.22 -2.63 8.16
C LEU A 757 34.03 -3.19 6.99
N MET A 758 33.72 -2.81 5.75
CA MET A 758 34.50 -3.22 4.58
C MET A 758 35.93 -2.63 4.59
N ILE A 759 36.12 -1.38 5.02
CA ILE A 759 37.47 -0.80 5.21
C ILE A 759 38.27 -1.65 6.20
N PHE A 760 37.66 -2.04 7.32
CA PHE A 760 38.31 -2.86 8.34
C PHE A 760 38.65 -4.25 7.81
N TYR A 761 37.75 -4.88 7.04
CA TYR A 761 38.01 -6.15 6.36
C TYR A 761 39.23 -6.06 5.43
N TYR A 762 39.27 -5.05 4.54
CA TYR A 762 40.36 -4.90 3.59
C TYR A 762 41.70 -4.59 4.27
N ARG A 763 41.68 -3.80 5.35
CA ARG A 763 42.88 -3.45 6.12
C ARG A 763 43.51 -4.65 6.83
N ILE A 764 42.70 -5.58 7.32
CA ILE A 764 43.18 -6.72 8.13
C ILE A 764 43.44 -7.96 7.27
N PHE A 765 42.61 -8.21 6.26
CA PHE A 765 42.56 -9.50 5.58
C PHE A 765 42.96 -9.42 4.10
N ALA A 766 42.53 -8.41 3.36
CA ALA A 766 42.82 -8.34 1.92
C ALA A 766 44.29 -7.98 1.63
N LEU A 767 44.86 -7.00 2.33
CA LEU A 767 46.24 -6.56 2.15
C LEU A 767 47.30 -7.62 2.54
N ASN A 768 46.92 -8.61 3.36
CA ASN A 768 47.83 -9.68 3.78
C ASN A 768 47.87 -10.87 2.79
N CYS A 769 46.85 -11.05 1.94
CA CYS A 769 46.86 -12.09 0.92
C CYS A 769 47.74 -11.75 -0.28
N ASP A 770 47.85 -10.47 -0.65
CA ASP A 770 48.75 -10.01 -1.73
C ASP A 770 50.24 -10.10 -1.37
N MET A 771 50.58 -10.32 -0.09
CA MET A 771 51.96 -10.57 0.35
C MET A 771 52.33 -12.06 0.42
N ILE A 772 51.39 -12.97 0.11
CA ILE A 772 51.60 -14.43 0.18
C ILE A 772 51.44 -15.10 -1.20
N SER A 773 50.97 -14.37 -2.23
CA SER A 773 51.14 -14.75 -3.65
C SER A 773 52.49 -14.28 -4.17
#